data_AF-A0A1F2THG0-F1
#
_entry.id   AF-A0A1F2THG0-F1
#
_cell.length_a   1.000
_cell.length_b   1.000
_cell.length_c   1.000
_cell.angle_alpha   90.00
_cell.angle_beta   90.00
_cell.angle_gamma   90.00
#
_symmetry.space_group_name_H-M   'P 1'
#
loop_
_entity.id
_entity.type
_entity.pdbx_description
1 polymer ?
#
loop_
_entity_poly.entity_id
_entity_poly.type
_entity_poly.pdbx_seq_one_letter_code
_entity_poly.pdbx_strand_id
1 'polypeptide(L)'
;MKKAALLVLSLLLVASAPTSTLPDPQSLAAEFPPQDYAILSLERRGFDANLAARRIAEDATGVEALRALARAQDFDRAFTALRAIVDRQPRRIPDAFEAMGDALWRFRGNDEKAVRRTAELKQIVADARRILPTLPREDAARAARLFLSVDGEFDPNSRRAAHERLTRFIEEYRGTETAVLAEVDALMPHETMTVDYRANLQGHIDSLHAFAQEHPGTAAGAKALYYEGTEWHGGNTLGILEPRGADPTNRFMRVLAIAKELESGRYPPSEWVKKAPDLVIGFYMPDDSTIPPENVDRLIAGYLEFVRTHLAVDESHTAQNGVGYIVTSKLAKLFGRKGEPEREAVDRVLSDLERGAPDPPAIRYLRADYYIRNPGKESPAEHRVWVGKAKAALTTLSAEGQGLFHRKALATLASLEFQDREYTSARSHFRKYADSYPQSGWTWLARVRAGQCDNALGDTHAATTAYLDVARLHPDLPLAVVLGHEYAALAYESGGDFEKAVVEHQRALAAWDNDFGLRYTTFISQSTEPGDPFLPRTDTFEVTKISLAPRIAELKRSLSLPGGARLERGRVLLLRKRHSEALTELRRLSEQYPKSGLVPQARELAHRARLERALQRADVERPDADERAAIEELDALVTESNDFAVTAAKIARASLLWKQGNAPAAEVAMSRALTEWHARQRTSTPATDLEKDVAEIRRAIFLPRGGALYGADRWNAFTFPAAPAPFLLVNADVTVKRPDGDPVRVSLVQAFGGDDKALFFDSGEIDFLEQMIYRLGGTRRREPKQIMATPNQPVGDSMQILRLWNKFFHARPGHWGGWEIETYPVITEIEFTNPERTKAAAKVTIGYSGATVELEKEAGKWVAKRLTNQWVT
;
A
#
# COMPACT_ATOMS: atom_id res chain seq x y z
N MET A 1 44.68 -28.63 43.88
CA MET A 1 44.20 -28.88 42.50
C MET A 1 42.66 -28.87 42.37
N LYS A 2 41.91 -28.00 43.08
CA LYS A 2 40.43 -27.91 42.95
C LYS A 2 39.89 -26.46 42.79
N LYS A 3 40.74 -25.49 42.45
CA LYS A 3 40.34 -24.10 42.20
C LYS A 3 40.66 -23.57 40.79
N ALA A 4 41.35 -24.36 39.95
CA ALA A 4 41.67 -23.98 38.58
C ALA A 4 40.64 -24.47 37.53
N ALA A 5 39.80 -25.45 37.88
CA ALA A 5 38.79 -25.99 36.97
C ALA A 5 37.48 -25.18 36.93
N LEU A 6 37.24 -24.29 37.90
CA LEU A 6 36.00 -23.49 37.95
C LEU A 6 36.09 -22.18 37.15
N LEU A 7 37.29 -21.66 36.89
CA LEU A 7 37.46 -20.40 36.15
C LEU A 7 37.44 -20.58 34.63
N VAL A 8 37.73 -21.79 34.12
CA VAL A 8 37.70 -22.10 32.69
C VAL A 8 36.27 -22.42 32.21
N LEU A 9 35.37 -22.83 33.12
CA LEU A 9 33.95 -23.05 32.78
C LEU A 9 33.13 -21.75 32.73
N SER A 10 33.59 -20.67 33.39
CA SER A 10 32.92 -19.36 33.39
C SER A 10 33.30 -18.46 32.20
N LEU A 11 34.35 -18.82 31.46
CA LEU A 11 34.81 -18.09 30.26
C LEU A 11 34.40 -18.77 28.93
N LEU A 12 33.73 -19.92 28.99
CA LEU A 12 33.14 -20.63 27.84
C LEU A 12 31.59 -20.58 27.83
N LEU A 13 31.00 -19.74 28.68
CA LEU A 13 29.56 -19.45 28.76
C LEU A 13 29.26 -17.97 28.47
N VAL A 14 30.03 -17.36 27.55
CA VAL A 14 29.48 -16.29 26.73
C VAL A 14 28.48 -16.99 25.82
N ALA A 15 27.21 -16.82 26.18
CA ALA A 15 26.09 -17.28 25.38
C ALA A 15 26.37 -16.93 23.91
N SER A 16 26.56 -17.97 23.10
CA SER A 16 25.99 -17.98 21.77
C SER A 16 24.50 -17.76 21.96
N ALA A 17 24.11 -16.48 22.10
CA ALA A 17 22.77 -16.07 21.74
C ALA A 17 22.53 -16.72 20.38
N PRO A 18 21.42 -17.45 20.17
CA PRO A 18 21.09 -17.86 18.82
C PRO A 18 21.11 -16.57 18.02
N THR A 19 22.08 -16.44 17.11
CA THR A 19 21.97 -15.50 16.01
C THR A 19 20.65 -15.88 15.38
N SER A 20 19.60 -15.10 15.68
CA SER A 20 18.32 -15.26 15.01
C SER A 20 18.65 -15.01 13.55
N THR A 21 18.80 -16.10 12.82
CA THR A 21 18.80 -16.08 11.37
C THR A 21 17.43 -15.53 11.06
N LEU A 22 17.38 -14.24 10.68
CA LEU A 22 16.15 -13.65 10.19
C LEU A 22 15.62 -14.62 9.12
N PRO A 23 14.33 -14.99 9.19
CA PRO A 23 13.76 -15.91 8.20
C PRO A 23 14.06 -15.37 6.80
N ASP A 24 14.37 -16.24 5.85
CA ASP A 24 14.45 -15.83 4.45
C ASP A 24 13.10 -15.19 4.05
N PRO A 25 13.07 -13.94 3.55
CA PRO A 25 11.84 -13.27 3.17
C PRO A 25 10.92 -14.07 2.23
N GLN A 26 11.49 -14.99 1.43
CA GLN A 26 10.68 -15.90 0.61
C GLN A 26 9.98 -16.97 1.45
N SER A 27 10.68 -17.57 2.42
CA SER A 27 10.10 -18.53 3.36
C SER A 27 9.02 -17.91 4.26
N LEU A 28 9.16 -16.61 4.57
CA LEU A 28 8.19 -15.86 5.36
C LEU A 28 6.84 -15.76 4.64
N ALA A 29 6.85 -15.44 3.35
CA ALA A 29 5.62 -15.22 2.56
C ALA A 29 4.79 -16.50 2.32
N ALA A 30 5.44 -17.66 2.32
CA ALA A 30 4.81 -18.95 2.00
C ALA A 30 3.67 -19.32 2.97
N GLU A 31 3.77 -18.92 4.24
CA GLU A 31 2.81 -19.30 5.29
C GLU A 31 1.68 -18.29 5.50
N PHE A 32 1.81 -17.08 4.94
CA PHE A 32 0.80 -16.03 5.12
C PHE A 32 -0.42 -16.32 4.25
N PRO A 33 -1.65 -16.21 4.81
CA PRO A 33 -2.85 -16.28 4.02
C PRO A 33 -2.97 -15.01 3.15
N PRO A 34 -3.61 -15.06 1.97
CA PRO A 34 -3.74 -13.90 1.07
C PRO A 34 -4.35 -12.65 1.72
N GLN A 35 -5.17 -12.84 2.76
CA GLN A 35 -5.84 -11.77 3.52
C GLN A 35 -4.84 -10.87 4.28
N ASP A 36 -3.65 -11.36 4.62
CA ASP A 36 -2.66 -10.65 5.47
C ASP A 36 -1.50 -10.02 4.67
N TYR A 37 -1.66 -9.82 3.36
CA TYR A 37 -0.63 -9.25 2.48
C TYR A 37 -0.07 -7.90 2.98
N ALA A 38 -0.91 -7.05 3.57
CA ALA A 38 -0.49 -5.75 4.09
C ALA A 38 0.55 -5.87 5.22
N ILE A 39 0.37 -6.82 6.15
CA ILE A 39 1.36 -7.09 7.21
C ILE A 39 2.61 -7.72 6.63
N LEU A 40 2.48 -8.69 5.71
CA LEU A 40 3.63 -9.31 5.07
C LEU A 40 4.53 -8.27 4.38
N SER A 41 3.93 -7.26 3.74
CA SER A 41 4.66 -6.16 3.12
C SER A 41 5.46 -5.32 4.13
N LEU A 42 4.88 -5.05 5.31
CA LEU A 42 5.54 -4.32 6.39
C LEU A 42 6.69 -5.12 7.00
N GLU A 43 6.48 -6.42 7.27
CA GLU A 43 7.54 -7.31 7.77
C GLU A 43 8.71 -7.38 6.79
N ARG A 44 8.43 -7.58 5.50
CA ARG A 44 9.47 -7.66 4.47
C ARG A 44 10.31 -6.39 4.42
N ARG A 45 9.69 -5.22 4.54
CA ARG A 45 10.41 -3.94 4.58
C ARG A 45 11.38 -3.87 5.77
N GLY A 46 10.89 -4.18 6.98
CA GLY A 46 11.72 -4.15 8.18
C GLY A 46 12.83 -5.21 8.16
N PHE A 47 12.57 -6.39 7.61
CA PHE A 47 13.61 -7.42 7.45
C PHE A 47 14.67 -7.04 6.41
N ASP A 48 14.27 -6.44 5.27
CA ASP A 48 15.22 -5.96 4.27
C ASP A 48 16.13 -4.86 4.87
N ALA A 49 15.58 -3.94 5.65
CA ALA A 49 16.35 -2.90 6.35
C ALA A 49 17.31 -3.46 7.41
N ASN A 50 16.83 -4.39 8.25
CA ASN A 50 17.67 -5.07 9.25
C ASN A 50 18.78 -5.91 8.62
N LEU A 51 18.48 -6.61 7.51
CA LEU A 51 19.48 -7.33 6.74
C LEU A 51 20.54 -6.36 6.20
N ALA A 52 20.13 -5.21 5.67
CA ALA A 52 21.06 -4.18 5.21
C ALA A 52 21.97 -3.69 6.34
N ALA A 53 21.41 -3.37 7.51
CA ALA A 53 22.18 -2.95 8.68
C ALA A 53 23.20 -4.02 9.12
N ARG A 54 22.81 -5.30 9.17
CA ARG A 54 23.72 -6.42 9.49
C ARG A 54 24.84 -6.55 8.46
N ARG A 55 24.52 -6.54 7.17
CA ARG A 55 25.53 -6.64 6.11
C ARG A 55 26.50 -5.47 6.10
N ILE A 56 26.04 -4.27 6.44
CA ILE A 56 26.92 -3.10 6.61
C ILE A 56 27.87 -3.29 7.79
N ALA A 57 27.41 -3.87 8.91
CA ALA A 57 28.26 -4.13 10.06
C ALA A 57 29.32 -5.21 9.78
N GLU A 58 29.01 -6.18 8.90
CA GLU A 58 29.95 -7.22 8.46
C GLU A 58 31.00 -6.68 7.46
N ASP A 59 30.54 -6.07 6.35
CA ASP A 59 31.37 -5.42 5.34
C ASP A 59 30.57 -4.29 4.67
N ALA A 60 30.73 -3.07 5.19
CA ALA A 60 30.08 -1.86 4.67
C ALA A 60 30.35 -1.57 3.18
N THR A 61 31.38 -2.20 2.61
CA THR A 61 31.81 -2.00 1.22
C THR A 61 31.66 -3.26 0.37
N GLY A 62 30.91 -4.25 0.85
CA GLY A 62 30.69 -5.52 0.16
C GLY A 62 29.51 -5.48 -0.81
N VAL A 63 29.56 -6.33 -1.85
CA VAL A 63 28.45 -6.49 -2.81
C VAL A 63 27.16 -6.98 -2.13
N GLU A 64 27.25 -7.80 -1.08
CA GLU A 64 26.07 -8.25 -0.33
C GLU A 64 25.44 -7.12 0.50
N ALA A 65 26.25 -6.21 1.06
CA ALA A 65 25.74 -5.02 1.72
C ALA A 65 25.05 -4.08 0.73
N LEU A 66 25.66 -3.89 -0.45
CA LEU A 66 25.06 -3.13 -1.54
C LEU A 66 23.71 -3.72 -1.99
N ARG A 67 23.63 -5.05 -2.18
CA ARG A 67 22.39 -5.74 -2.56
C ARG A 67 21.31 -5.59 -1.49
N ALA A 68 21.66 -5.72 -0.22
CA ALA A 68 20.73 -5.55 0.88
C ALA A 68 20.22 -4.10 0.96
N LEU A 69 21.11 -3.10 0.81
CA LEU A 69 20.75 -1.68 0.74
C LEU A 69 19.82 -1.37 -0.43
N ALA A 70 20.08 -1.93 -1.61
CA ALA A 70 19.24 -1.77 -2.79
C ALA A 70 17.82 -2.36 -2.59
N ARG A 71 17.71 -3.52 -1.92
CA ARG A 71 16.43 -4.12 -1.53
C ARG A 71 15.68 -3.27 -0.51
N ALA A 72 16.38 -2.78 0.51
CA ALA A 72 15.86 -1.87 1.54
C ALA A 72 15.54 -0.45 1.01
N GLN A 73 15.96 -0.14 -0.21
CA GLN A 73 15.83 1.19 -0.84
C GLN A 73 16.60 2.31 -0.10
N ASP A 74 17.64 1.96 0.67
CA ASP A 74 18.57 2.91 1.29
C ASP A 74 19.66 3.30 0.29
N PHE A 75 19.26 4.14 -0.65
CA PHE A 75 20.04 4.48 -1.83
C PHE A 75 21.26 5.35 -1.55
N ASP A 76 21.20 6.24 -0.56
CA ASP A 76 22.33 7.12 -0.25
C ASP A 76 23.51 6.28 0.31
N ARG A 77 23.22 5.29 1.15
CA ARG A 77 24.25 4.33 1.60
C ARG A 77 24.64 3.34 0.51
N ALA A 78 23.71 2.91 -0.34
CA ALA A 78 24.02 2.06 -1.49
C ALA A 78 25.05 2.71 -2.41
N PHE A 79 24.91 4.00 -2.72
CA PHE A 79 25.87 4.73 -3.54
C PHE A 79 27.22 4.93 -2.86
N THR A 80 27.22 5.14 -1.54
CA THR A 80 28.47 5.17 -0.76
C THR A 80 29.21 3.83 -0.86
N ALA A 81 28.51 2.71 -0.71
CA ALA A 81 29.09 1.37 -0.85
C ALA A 81 29.58 1.10 -2.28
N LEU A 82 28.77 1.45 -3.29
CA LEU A 82 29.14 1.33 -4.70
C LEU A 82 30.41 2.14 -5.03
N ARG A 83 30.50 3.38 -4.54
CA ARG A 83 31.68 4.24 -4.69
C ARG A 83 32.92 3.60 -4.07
N ALA A 84 32.81 3.07 -2.86
CA ALA A 84 33.93 2.41 -2.19
C ALA A 84 34.41 1.16 -2.96
N ILE A 85 33.49 0.39 -3.56
CA ILE A 85 33.85 -0.75 -4.42
C ILE A 85 34.63 -0.28 -5.65
N VAL A 86 34.16 0.76 -6.33
CA VAL A 86 34.86 1.33 -7.49
C VAL A 86 36.26 1.80 -7.13
N ASP A 87 36.43 2.48 -6.00
CA ASP A 87 37.71 3.08 -5.61
C ASP A 87 38.72 2.04 -5.07
N ARG A 88 38.25 0.99 -4.40
CA ARG A 88 39.12 0.10 -3.59
C ARG A 88 39.07 -1.38 -4.01
N GLN A 89 38.03 -1.82 -4.70
CA GLN A 89 37.81 -3.21 -5.08
C GLN A 89 37.45 -3.36 -6.58
N PRO A 90 38.31 -2.92 -7.52
CA PRO A 90 38.03 -2.93 -8.97
C PRO A 90 37.43 -4.23 -9.52
N ARG A 91 37.91 -5.39 -9.04
CA ARG A 91 37.45 -6.72 -9.50
C ARG A 91 35.98 -7.01 -9.20
N ARG A 92 35.35 -6.28 -8.26
CA ARG A 92 33.95 -6.48 -7.87
C ARG A 92 32.99 -5.49 -8.53
N ILE A 93 33.48 -4.61 -9.41
CA ILE A 93 32.65 -3.63 -10.12
C ILE A 93 31.47 -4.32 -10.86
N PRO A 94 31.66 -5.40 -11.64
CA PRO A 94 30.54 -6.03 -12.35
C PRO A 94 29.43 -6.49 -11.40
N ASP A 95 29.79 -7.23 -10.35
CA ASP A 95 28.82 -7.79 -9.40
C ASP A 95 28.11 -6.69 -8.58
N ALA A 96 28.79 -5.58 -8.31
CA ALA A 96 28.22 -4.43 -7.61
C ALA A 96 27.14 -3.73 -8.44
N PHE A 97 27.40 -3.50 -9.73
CA PHE A 97 26.42 -2.89 -10.63
C PHE A 97 25.26 -3.85 -10.93
N GLU A 98 25.52 -5.16 -10.98
CA GLU A 98 24.48 -6.19 -11.09
C GLU A 98 23.57 -6.18 -9.86
N ALA A 99 24.13 -6.08 -8.65
CA ALA A 99 23.36 -5.99 -7.40
C ALA A 99 22.43 -4.75 -7.34
N MET A 100 22.79 -3.68 -8.03
CA MET A 100 22.00 -2.44 -8.10
C MET A 100 20.95 -2.44 -9.23
N GLY A 101 21.15 -3.24 -10.28
CA GLY A 101 20.40 -3.17 -11.55
C GLY A 101 18.89 -3.13 -11.38
N ASP A 102 18.32 -4.06 -10.61
CA ASP A 102 16.88 -4.17 -10.37
C ASP A 102 16.30 -3.02 -9.54
N ALA A 103 17.13 -2.25 -8.84
CA ALA A 103 16.70 -1.11 -8.05
C ALA A 103 16.77 0.21 -8.83
N LEU A 104 17.54 0.29 -9.93
CA LEU A 104 17.82 1.54 -10.66
C LEU A 104 16.56 2.25 -11.18
N TRP A 105 15.54 1.50 -11.62
CA TRP A 105 14.28 2.11 -12.07
C TRP A 105 13.50 2.81 -10.95
N ARG A 106 13.76 2.45 -9.68
CA ARG A 106 13.10 3.06 -8.49
C ARG A 106 13.68 4.44 -8.12
N PHE A 107 14.72 4.88 -8.82
CA PHE A 107 15.35 6.20 -8.63
C PHE A 107 14.72 7.31 -9.48
N ARG A 108 13.75 6.98 -10.35
CA ARG A 108 13.09 7.96 -11.22
C ARG A 108 12.40 9.04 -10.38
N GLY A 109 12.70 10.29 -10.67
CA GLY A 109 12.11 11.45 -10.01
C GLY A 109 12.72 12.75 -10.53
N ASN A 110 12.01 13.86 -10.35
CA ASN A 110 12.47 15.19 -10.77
C ASN A 110 12.77 16.12 -9.59
N ASP A 111 12.70 15.61 -8.36
CA ASP A 111 13.09 16.34 -7.15
C ASP A 111 14.61 16.46 -7.01
N GLU A 112 15.05 17.40 -6.17
CA GLU A 112 16.48 17.65 -5.89
C GLU A 112 17.25 16.39 -5.45
N LYS A 113 16.62 15.47 -4.69
CA LYS A 113 17.28 14.23 -4.23
C LYS A 113 17.50 13.26 -5.40
N ALA A 114 16.49 13.05 -6.24
CA ALA A 114 16.58 12.19 -7.41
C ALA A 114 17.60 12.73 -8.44
N VAL A 115 17.62 14.04 -8.65
CA VAL A 115 18.61 14.71 -9.53
C VAL A 115 20.02 14.54 -8.99
N ARG A 116 20.24 14.77 -7.69
CA ARG A 116 21.54 14.57 -7.03
C ARG A 116 22.01 13.12 -7.15
N ARG A 117 21.14 12.17 -6.84
CA ARG A 117 21.41 10.73 -6.93
C ARG A 117 21.77 10.31 -8.37
N THR A 118 21.06 10.86 -9.36
CA THR A 118 21.38 10.63 -10.77
C THR A 118 22.76 11.16 -11.14
N ALA A 119 23.11 12.37 -10.71
CA ALA A 119 24.42 12.97 -10.97
C ALA A 119 25.56 12.18 -10.30
N GLU A 120 25.35 11.74 -9.05
CA GLU A 120 26.31 10.91 -8.31
C GLU A 120 26.54 9.57 -9.00
N LEU A 121 25.48 8.86 -9.39
CA LEU A 121 25.61 7.60 -10.11
C LEU A 121 26.34 7.77 -11.46
N LYS A 122 26.05 8.83 -12.22
CA LYS A 122 26.78 9.16 -13.46
C LYS A 122 28.28 9.36 -13.20
N GLN A 123 28.63 10.05 -12.12
CA GLN A 123 30.03 10.25 -11.74
C GLN A 123 30.71 8.93 -11.35
N ILE A 124 30.03 8.09 -10.56
CA ILE A 124 30.54 6.76 -10.18
C ILE A 124 30.78 5.89 -11.43
N VAL A 125 29.85 5.88 -12.38
CA VAL A 125 30.01 5.17 -13.67
C VAL A 125 31.19 5.72 -14.47
N ALA A 126 31.33 7.05 -14.56
CA ALA A 126 32.45 7.66 -15.28
C ALA A 126 33.81 7.28 -14.68
N ASP A 127 33.90 7.22 -13.35
CA ASP A 127 35.13 6.81 -12.65
C ASP A 127 35.39 5.30 -12.83
N ALA A 128 34.36 4.47 -12.71
CA ALA A 128 34.46 3.03 -12.96
C ALA A 128 34.90 2.69 -14.40
N ARG A 129 34.45 3.47 -15.40
CA ARG A 129 34.88 3.33 -16.80
C ARG A 129 36.39 3.47 -16.99
N ARG A 130 37.05 4.35 -16.22
CA ARG A 130 38.51 4.53 -16.31
C ARG A 130 39.28 3.33 -15.78
N ILE A 131 38.65 2.48 -14.98
CA ILE A 131 39.25 1.30 -14.35
C ILE A 131 39.12 0.06 -15.24
N LEU A 132 38.11 0.00 -16.13
CA LEU A 132 37.84 -1.16 -17.00
C LEU A 132 39.07 -1.75 -17.71
N PRO A 133 40.01 -0.96 -18.27
CA PRO A 133 41.19 -1.51 -18.95
C PRO A 133 42.10 -2.35 -18.04
N THR A 134 41.95 -2.26 -16.72
CA THR A 134 42.73 -3.02 -15.73
C THR A 134 42.09 -4.34 -15.31
N LEU A 135 40.83 -4.58 -15.71
CA LEU A 135 40.09 -5.80 -15.39
C LEU A 135 40.35 -6.89 -16.45
N PRO A 136 40.11 -8.18 -16.10
CA PRO A 136 39.96 -9.22 -17.12
C PRO A 136 38.95 -8.79 -18.19
N ARG A 137 39.23 -9.12 -19.45
CA ARG A 137 38.45 -8.63 -20.60
C ARG A 137 36.95 -8.94 -20.50
N GLU A 138 36.59 -10.12 -19.97
CA GLU A 138 35.19 -10.51 -19.73
C GLU A 138 34.55 -9.67 -18.62
N ASP A 139 35.23 -9.47 -17.49
CA ASP A 139 34.72 -8.64 -16.39
C ASP A 139 34.56 -7.17 -16.82
N ALA A 140 35.49 -6.67 -17.63
CA ALA A 140 35.39 -5.35 -18.24
C ALA A 140 34.16 -5.25 -19.14
N ALA A 141 33.88 -6.29 -19.95
CA ALA A 141 32.70 -6.37 -20.80
C ALA A 141 31.40 -6.39 -19.98
N ARG A 142 31.32 -7.23 -18.93
CA ARG A 142 30.17 -7.29 -18.01
C ARG A 142 29.86 -5.93 -17.39
N ALA A 143 30.86 -5.25 -16.83
CA ALA A 143 30.68 -3.93 -16.24
C ALA A 143 30.28 -2.88 -17.29
N ALA A 144 30.97 -2.83 -18.43
CA ALA A 144 30.64 -1.90 -19.52
C ALA A 144 29.20 -2.08 -20.02
N ARG A 145 28.72 -3.32 -20.12
CA ARG A 145 27.33 -3.64 -20.51
C ARG A 145 26.31 -3.09 -19.51
N LEU A 146 26.59 -3.17 -18.21
CA LEU A 146 25.73 -2.60 -17.16
C LEU A 146 25.71 -1.07 -17.20
N PHE A 147 26.84 -0.43 -17.55
CA PHE A 147 26.91 1.03 -17.69
C PHE A 147 26.07 1.56 -18.85
N LEU A 148 25.88 0.78 -19.92
CA LEU A 148 24.97 1.15 -21.00
C LEU A 148 23.53 1.29 -20.50
N SER A 149 23.09 0.41 -19.60
CA SER A 149 21.76 0.49 -18.98
C SER A 149 21.61 1.76 -18.13
N VAL A 150 22.65 2.13 -17.37
CA VAL A 150 22.67 3.39 -16.59
C VAL A 150 22.60 4.61 -17.51
N ASP A 151 23.41 4.64 -18.57
CA ASP A 151 23.39 5.77 -19.50
C ASP A 151 22.04 5.89 -20.23
N GLY A 152 21.40 4.75 -20.56
CA GLY A 152 20.10 4.72 -21.22
C GLY A 152 18.97 5.27 -20.35
N GLU A 153 19.03 5.00 -19.04
CA GLU A 153 18.00 5.38 -18.06
C GLU A 153 17.95 6.89 -17.79
N PHE A 154 19.06 7.61 -17.96
CA PHE A 154 19.21 9.02 -17.56
C PHE A 154 19.61 9.99 -18.68
N ASP A 155 19.52 9.56 -19.95
CA ASP A 155 19.71 10.40 -21.12
C ASP A 155 18.38 10.54 -21.90
N PRO A 156 17.77 11.73 -21.96
CA PRO A 156 16.49 11.92 -22.66
C PRO A 156 16.58 11.74 -24.19
N ASN A 157 17.79 11.75 -24.77
CA ASN A 157 18.04 11.48 -26.19
C ASN A 157 18.49 10.02 -26.44
N SER A 158 18.41 9.14 -25.43
CA SER A 158 19.20 7.92 -25.38
C SER A 158 18.88 6.87 -26.44
N ARG A 159 17.67 6.85 -27.01
CA ARG A 159 17.16 5.67 -27.74
C ARG A 159 17.90 5.40 -29.05
N ARG A 160 18.13 6.42 -29.89
CA ARG A 160 18.92 6.26 -31.13
C ARG A 160 20.39 6.02 -30.85
N ALA A 161 20.93 6.72 -29.83
CA ALA A 161 22.29 6.53 -29.37
C ALA A 161 22.50 5.18 -28.65
N ALA A 162 21.44 4.49 -28.20
CA ALA A 162 21.55 3.22 -27.48
C ALA A 162 22.02 2.11 -28.41
N HIS A 163 21.44 2.03 -29.62
CA HIS A 163 21.86 1.06 -30.63
C HIS A 163 23.33 1.28 -31.03
N GLU A 164 23.72 2.51 -31.37
CA GLU A 164 25.11 2.84 -31.73
C GLU A 164 26.10 2.59 -30.58
N ARG A 165 25.68 2.78 -29.33
CA ARG A 165 26.49 2.43 -28.15
C ARG A 165 26.63 0.92 -27.99
N LEU A 166 25.55 0.17 -28.22
CA LEU A 166 25.56 -1.29 -28.17
C LEU A 166 26.44 -1.89 -29.28
N THR A 167 26.33 -1.39 -30.51
CA THR A 167 27.19 -1.81 -31.63
C THR A 167 28.66 -1.56 -31.33
N ARG A 168 29.01 -0.36 -30.85
CA ARG A 168 30.39 -0.06 -30.44
C ARG A 168 30.88 -0.95 -29.30
N PHE A 169 30.02 -1.24 -28.33
CA PHE A 169 30.33 -2.17 -27.25
C PHE A 169 30.65 -3.57 -27.78
N ILE A 170 29.83 -4.11 -28.69
CA ILE A 170 30.05 -5.41 -29.33
C ILE A 170 31.40 -5.44 -30.06
N GLU A 171 31.74 -4.38 -30.81
CA GLU A 171 33.01 -4.27 -31.51
C GLU A 171 34.21 -4.20 -30.55
N GLU A 172 34.13 -3.37 -29.52
CA GLU A 172 35.19 -3.15 -28.53
C GLU A 172 35.51 -4.43 -27.74
N TYR A 173 34.47 -5.15 -27.31
CA TYR A 173 34.57 -6.36 -26.48
C TYR A 173 34.41 -7.66 -27.29
N ARG A 174 34.57 -7.62 -28.62
CA ARG A 174 34.51 -8.81 -29.48
C ARG A 174 35.38 -9.94 -28.90
N GLY A 175 34.82 -11.14 -28.91
CA GLY A 175 35.42 -12.36 -28.36
C GLY A 175 35.16 -12.63 -26.87
N THR A 176 34.34 -11.79 -26.20
CA THR A 176 33.82 -12.03 -24.84
C THR A 176 32.43 -12.67 -24.90
N GLU A 177 32.04 -13.44 -23.89
CA GLU A 177 30.69 -14.01 -23.80
C GLU A 177 29.65 -12.89 -23.71
N THR A 178 29.93 -11.85 -22.91
CA THR A 178 29.06 -10.68 -22.78
C THR A 178 28.83 -9.96 -24.11
N ALA A 179 29.83 -9.87 -24.99
CA ALA A 179 29.64 -9.27 -26.32
C ALA A 179 28.72 -10.12 -27.20
N VAL A 180 28.85 -11.45 -27.18
CA VAL A 180 27.94 -12.34 -27.94
C VAL A 180 26.51 -12.28 -27.39
N LEU A 181 26.34 -12.16 -26.07
CA LEU A 181 25.02 -11.90 -25.46
C LEU A 181 24.44 -10.54 -25.88
N ALA A 182 25.29 -9.53 -26.09
CA ALA A 182 24.89 -8.21 -26.55
C ALA A 182 24.55 -8.19 -28.05
N GLU A 183 25.14 -9.06 -28.87
CA GLU A 183 24.74 -9.25 -30.27
C GLU A 183 23.25 -9.63 -30.36
N VAL A 184 22.77 -10.49 -29.47
CA VAL A 184 21.34 -10.82 -29.37
C VAL A 184 20.51 -9.59 -28.98
N ASP A 185 20.99 -8.75 -28.06
CA ASP A 185 20.29 -7.50 -27.70
C ASP A 185 20.20 -6.55 -28.90
N ALA A 186 21.18 -6.55 -29.79
CA ALA A 186 21.20 -5.70 -30.98
C ALA A 186 20.22 -6.17 -32.07
N LEU A 187 19.81 -7.45 -32.04
CA LEU A 187 18.73 -7.97 -32.88
C LEU A 187 17.36 -7.48 -32.39
N MET A 188 17.25 -7.10 -31.12
CA MET A 188 16.04 -6.54 -30.54
C MET A 188 15.89 -5.06 -30.89
N PRO A 189 14.72 -4.63 -31.36
CA PRO A 189 14.46 -3.23 -31.66
C PRO A 189 14.37 -2.40 -30.36
N HIS A 190 15.14 -1.31 -30.30
CA HIS A 190 15.16 -0.40 -29.15
C HIS A 190 13.91 0.49 -29.02
N GLU A 191 13.00 0.47 -30.00
CA GLU A 191 11.73 1.20 -29.98
C GLU A 191 10.56 0.26 -30.32
N THR A 192 9.94 -0.34 -29.30
CA THR A 192 8.81 -1.27 -29.41
C THR A 192 7.51 -0.66 -29.97
N MET A 193 7.54 0.59 -30.47
CA MET A 193 6.35 1.31 -30.95
C MET A 193 6.55 2.18 -32.21
N THR A 194 7.68 2.11 -32.92
CA THR A 194 7.82 2.84 -34.20
C THR A 194 7.09 2.14 -35.34
N VAL A 195 6.78 2.92 -36.39
CA VAL A 195 6.23 2.41 -37.66
C VAL A 195 7.17 1.35 -38.27
N ASP A 196 8.48 1.56 -38.16
CA ASP A 196 9.50 0.67 -38.71
C ASP A 196 9.57 -0.67 -37.98
N TYR A 197 9.46 -0.66 -36.64
CA TYR A 197 9.37 -1.90 -35.85
C TYR A 197 8.17 -2.76 -36.28
N ARG A 198 7.01 -2.12 -36.45
CA ARG A 198 5.79 -2.83 -36.89
C ARG A 198 5.94 -3.40 -38.30
N ALA A 199 6.65 -2.70 -39.18
CA ALA A 199 6.86 -3.14 -40.54
C ALA A 199 7.84 -4.33 -40.66
N ASN A 200 8.73 -4.55 -39.68
CA ASN A 200 9.80 -5.53 -39.75
C ASN A 200 9.83 -6.58 -38.62
N LEU A 201 8.78 -6.70 -37.81
CA LEU A 201 8.75 -7.64 -36.67
C LEU A 201 9.06 -9.09 -37.08
N GLN A 202 8.53 -9.56 -38.22
CA GLN A 202 8.85 -10.89 -38.72
C GLN A 202 10.34 -11.05 -39.03
N GLY A 203 10.98 -10.03 -39.62
CA GLY A 203 12.42 -10.05 -39.90
C GLY A 203 13.27 -10.09 -38.63
N HIS A 204 12.83 -9.45 -37.54
CA HIS A 204 13.49 -9.56 -36.23
C HIS A 204 13.40 -10.98 -35.66
N ILE A 205 12.21 -11.59 -35.71
CA ILE A 205 11.98 -12.97 -35.30
C ILE A 205 12.87 -13.94 -36.10
N ASP A 206 12.90 -13.78 -37.43
CA ASP A 206 13.72 -14.62 -38.30
C ASP A 206 15.22 -14.48 -38.00
N SER A 207 15.67 -13.26 -37.66
CA SER A 207 17.06 -13.00 -37.26
C SER A 207 17.42 -13.64 -35.93
N LEU A 208 16.54 -13.57 -34.93
CA LEU A 208 16.71 -14.24 -33.64
C LEU A 208 16.76 -15.77 -33.81
N HIS A 209 15.88 -16.31 -34.65
CA HIS A 209 15.85 -17.73 -34.97
C HIS A 209 17.15 -18.18 -35.64
N ALA A 210 17.61 -17.45 -36.67
CA ALA A 210 18.86 -17.73 -37.36
C ALA A 210 20.06 -17.70 -36.40
N PHE A 211 20.13 -16.68 -35.53
CA PHE A 211 21.18 -16.57 -34.52
C PHE A 211 21.19 -17.77 -33.56
N ALA A 212 20.02 -18.20 -33.10
CA ALA A 212 19.91 -19.39 -32.25
C ALA A 212 20.42 -20.67 -32.94
N GLN A 213 20.17 -20.82 -34.25
CA GLN A 213 20.66 -21.95 -35.05
C GLN A 213 22.17 -21.90 -35.31
N GLU A 214 22.76 -20.71 -35.43
CA GLU A 214 24.20 -20.50 -35.60
C GLU A 214 24.98 -20.71 -34.29
N HIS A 215 24.32 -20.55 -33.14
CA HIS A 215 24.91 -20.66 -31.81
C HIS A 215 24.29 -21.80 -30.96
N PRO A 216 24.20 -23.03 -31.47
CA PRO A 216 23.50 -24.12 -30.79
C PRO A 216 24.22 -24.51 -29.50
N GLY A 217 23.46 -24.74 -28.43
CA GLY A 217 24.00 -25.16 -27.14
C GLY A 217 24.86 -24.13 -26.42
N THR A 218 24.72 -22.85 -26.76
CA THR A 218 25.39 -21.74 -26.06
C THR A 218 24.39 -20.92 -25.25
N ALA A 219 24.87 -20.14 -24.28
CA ALA A 219 24.03 -19.22 -23.52
C ALA A 219 23.40 -18.14 -24.44
N ALA A 220 24.14 -17.65 -25.44
CA ALA A 220 23.63 -16.69 -26.43
C ALA A 220 22.55 -17.28 -27.34
N GLY A 221 22.70 -18.54 -27.77
CA GLY A 221 21.65 -19.24 -28.51
C GLY A 221 20.36 -19.38 -27.68
N ALA A 222 20.49 -19.69 -26.38
CA ALA A 222 19.35 -19.73 -25.46
C ALA A 222 18.68 -18.36 -25.29
N LYS A 223 19.47 -17.28 -25.18
CA LYS A 223 18.97 -15.90 -25.14
C LYS A 223 18.18 -15.54 -26.40
N ALA A 224 18.74 -15.80 -27.57
CA ALA A 224 18.12 -15.50 -28.85
C ALA A 224 16.79 -16.23 -29.02
N LEU A 225 16.76 -17.51 -28.67
CA LEU A 225 15.54 -18.31 -28.73
C LEU A 225 14.48 -17.86 -27.71
N TYR A 226 14.90 -17.47 -26.50
CA TYR A 226 13.99 -16.88 -25.51
C TYR A 226 13.41 -15.52 -25.98
N TYR A 227 14.22 -14.69 -26.63
CA TYR A 227 13.76 -13.43 -27.23
C TYR A 227 12.85 -13.67 -28.44
N GLU A 228 13.11 -14.70 -29.27
CA GLU A 228 12.16 -15.14 -30.31
C GLU A 228 10.79 -15.45 -29.66
N GLY A 229 10.80 -16.23 -28.58
CA GLY A 229 9.62 -16.52 -27.79
C GLY A 229 8.96 -15.27 -27.20
N THR A 230 9.77 -14.29 -26.78
CA THR A 230 9.33 -12.99 -26.22
C THR A 230 8.49 -12.21 -27.25
N GLU A 231 8.97 -12.15 -28.48
CA GLU A 231 8.25 -11.51 -29.59
C GLU A 231 6.95 -12.25 -29.94
N TRP A 232 6.97 -13.58 -29.90
CA TRP A 232 5.76 -14.38 -30.13
C TRP A 232 4.73 -14.29 -28.99
N HIS A 233 5.11 -14.27 -27.71
CA HIS A 233 4.13 -14.26 -26.61
C HIS A 233 3.51 -12.88 -26.37
N GLY A 234 4.30 -11.80 -26.53
CA GLY A 234 3.91 -10.42 -26.17
C GLY A 234 3.78 -9.44 -27.33
N GLY A 235 4.56 -9.61 -28.41
CA GLY A 235 4.65 -8.65 -29.52
C GLY A 235 3.34 -8.41 -30.29
N ASN A 236 2.37 -9.31 -30.21
CA ASN A 236 1.09 -9.19 -30.92
C ASN A 236 -0.02 -8.44 -30.17
N THR A 237 0.27 -7.77 -29.05
CA THR A 237 -0.71 -6.93 -28.33
C THR A 237 -1.33 -5.82 -29.20
N LEU A 238 -0.67 -5.45 -30.31
CA LEU A 238 -1.07 -4.39 -31.23
C LEU A 238 -1.58 -4.89 -32.59
N GLY A 239 -1.65 -6.21 -32.81
CA GLY A 239 -2.13 -6.81 -34.05
C GLY A 239 -1.13 -6.76 -35.22
N ILE A 240 0.18 -6.84 -34.93
CA ILE A 240 1.28 -6.67 -35.90
C ILE A 240 1.59 -7.96 -36.64
N LEU A 241 1.70 -9.09 -35.92
CA LEU A 241 1.97 -10.40 -36.51
C LEU A 241 0.70 -11.07 -37.02
N GLU A 242 -0.39 -10.88 -36.28
CA GLU A 242 -1.72 -11.37 -36.64
C GLU A 242 -2.69 -10.21 -36.39
N PRO A 243 -3.73 -10.01 -37.22
CA PRO A 243 -4.72 -8.97 -36.98
C PRO A 243 -5.26 -9.02 -35.55
N ARG A 244 -5.49 -7.86 -34.93
CA ARG A 244 -6.13 -7.83 -33.60
C ARG A 244 -7.49 -8.55 -33.68
N GLY A 245 -7.75 -9.43 -32.72
CA GLY A 245 -8.94 -10.27 -32.74
C GLY A 245 -8.79 -11.55 -33.58
N ALA A 246 -7.63 -11.84 -34.18
CA ALA A 246 -7.37 -13.12 -34.84
C ALA A 246 -7.20 -14.27 -33.82
N ASP A 247 -7.22 -15.48 -34.36
CA ASP A 247 -6.97 -16.73 -33.63
C ASP A 247 -5.48 -16.88 -33.27
N PRO A 248 -5.09 -16.86 -31.98
CA PRO A 248 -3.70 -16.90 -31.56
C PRO A 248 -3.15 -18.34 -31.44
N THR A 249 -3.90 -19.36 -31.86
CA THR A 249 -3.56 -20.77 -31.58
C THR A 249 -2.21 -21.21 -32.14
N ASN A 250 -1.90 -20.85 -33.39
CA ASN A 250 -0.61 -21.22 -33.98
C ASN A 250 0.56 -20.50 -33.29
N ARG A 251 0.37 -19.23 -32.93
CA ARG A 251 1.34 -18.44 -32.16
C ARG A 251 1.60 -19.06 -30.78
N PHE A 252 0.54 -19.44 -30.07
CA PHE A 252 0.68 -20.14 -28.79
C PHE A 252 1.46 -21.46 -28.93
N MET A 253 1.13 -22.27 -29.93
CA MET A 253 1.81 -23.55 -30.16
C MET A 253 3.30 -23.36 -30.48
N ARG A 254 3.66 -22.28 -31.18
CA ARG A 254 5.05 -21.91 -31.43
C ARG A 254 5.78 -21.51 -30.15
N VAL A 255 5.16 -20.68 -29.31
CA VAL A 255 5.72 -20.32 -27.99
C VAL A 255 5.94 -21.56 -27.11
N LEU A 256 4.98 -22.48 -27.10
CA LEU A 256 5.08 -23.74 -26.36
C LEU A 256 6.25 -24.61 -26.88
N ALA A 257 6.47 -24.66 -28.19
CA ALA A 257 7.59 -25.38 -28.78
C ALA A 257 8.95 -24.76 -28.42
N ILE A 258 9.04 -23.43 -28.45
CA ILE A 258 10.24 -22.68 -28.04
C ILE A 258 10.59 -22.95 -26.57
N ALA A 259 9.60 -22.90 -25.68
CA ALA A 259 9.81 -23.21 -24.25
C ALA A 259 10.34 -24.65 -24.08
N LYS A 260 9.68 -25.64 -24.70
CA LYS A 260 10.12 -27.05 -24.67
C LYS A 260 11.54 -27.24 -25.21
N GLU A 261 11.94 -26.48 -26.23
CA GLU A 261 13.29 -26.53 -26.79
C GLU A 261 14.34 -25.97 -25.81
N LEU A 262 14.06 -24.83 -25.18
CA LEU A 262 14.93 -24.26 -24.15
C LEU A 262 15.10 -25.24 -22.96
N GLU A 263 14.03 -25.94 -22.59
CA GLU A 263 14.00 -26.90 -21.49
C GLU A 263 14.53 -28.29 -21.87
N SER A 264 14.89 -28.53 -23.13
CA SER A 264 15.26 -29.87 -23.61
C SER A 264 16.64 -30.36 -23.13
N GLY A 265 17.35 -29.57 -22.34
CA GLY A 265 18.73 -29.82 -21.92
C GLY A 265 19.78 -29.59 -23.01
N ARG A 266 19.40 -29.06 -24.18
CA ARG A 266 20.34 -28.73 -25.27
C ARG A 266 21.19 -27.49 -25.00
N TYR A 267 20.70 -26.58 -24.15
CA TYR A 267 21.37 -25.34 -23.78
C TYR A 267 21.94 -25.43 -22.35
N PRO A 268 23.06 -24.73 -22.05
CA PRO A 268 23.61 -24.70 -20.71
C PRO A 268 22.66 -24.02 -19.72
N PRO A 269 22.71 -24.37 -18.42
CA PRO A 269 21.98 -23.66 -17.39
C PRO A 269 22.27 -22.16 -17.45
N SER A 270 21.24 -21.37 -17.75
CA SER A 270 21.31 -19.93 -17.93
C SER A 270 20.00 -19.28 -17.49
N GLU A 271 19.96 -17.95 -17.35
CA GLU A 271 18.73 -17.28 -16.95
C GLU A 271 17.58 -17.49 -17.93
N TRP A 272 17.86 -17.61 -19.23
CA TRP A 272 16.83 -17.76 -20.28
C TRP A 272 16.22 -19.16 -20.30
N VAL A 273 17.03 -20.19 -20.05
CA VAL A 273 16.54 -21.55 -19.82
C VAL A 273 15.65 -21.58 -18.58
N LYS A 274 16.09 -20.96 -17.48
CA LYS A 274 15.31 -20.90 -16.23
C LYS A 274 13.98 -20.15 -16.40
N LYS A 275 13.95 -19.09 -17.22
CA LYS A 275 12.77 -18.26 -17.51
C LYS A 275 11.87 -18.83 -18.62
N ALA A 276 12.26 -19.89 -19.31
CA ALA A 276 11.50 -20.42 -20.46
C ALA A 276 10.01 -20.72 -20.15
N PRO A 277 9.63 -21.26 -18.97
CA PRO A 277 8.23 -21.39 -18.57
C PRO A 277 7.41 -20.10 -18.61
N ASP A 278 8.05 -18.95 -18.33
CA ASP A 278 7.38 -17.65 -18.26
C ASP A 278 6.80 -17.22 -19.61
N LEU A 279 7.33 -17.73 -20.72
CA LEU A 279 6.79 -17.47 -22.07
C LEU A 279 5.38 -18.04 -22.22
N VAL A 280 5.13 -19.23 -21.66
CA VAL A 280 3.82 -19.91 -21.71
C VAL A 280 2.89 -19.31 -20.66
N ILE A 281 3.37 -19.11 -19.43
CA ILE A 281 2.60 -18.50 -18.32
C ILE A 281 2.14 -17.08 -18.70
N GLY A 282 3.06 -16.30 -19.27
CA GLY A 282 2.88 -14.91 -19.69
C GLY A 282 2.28 -14.73 -21.08
N PHE A 283 1.81 -15.80 -21.74
CA PHE A 283 1.27 -15.68 -23.10
C PHE A 283 0.05 -14.76 -23.13
N TYR A 284 0.13 -13.71 -23.96
CA TYR A 284 -0.96 -12.75 -24.11
C TYR A 284 -1.94 -13.20 -25.19
N MET A 285 -3.20 -13.35 -24.78
CA MET A 285 -4.34 -13.62 -25.65
C MET A 285 -5.37 -12.50 -25.44
N PRO A 286 -5.63 -11.67 -26.47
CA PRO A 286 -6.68 -10.66 -26.40
C PRO A 286 -8.06 -11.26 -26.08
N ASP A 287 -8.84 -10.57 -25.25
CA ASP A 287 -10.21 -11.01 -24.94
C ASP A 287 -11.13 -10.94 -26.18
N ASP A 288 -10.79 -10.12 -27.19
CA ASP A 288 -11.50 -9.98 -28.47
C ASP A 288 -11.04 -10.97 -29.56
N SER A 289 -10.15 -11.93 -29.27
CA SER A 289 -9.74 -12.97 -30.22
C SER A 289 -10.92 -13.83 -30.70
N THR A 290 -10.98 -14.09 -32.00
CA THR A 290 -11.94 -15.01 -32.64
C THR A 290 -11.29 -16.37 -32.79
N ILE A 291 -11.68 -17.33 -31.94
CA ILE A 291 -11.06 -18.65 -31.88
C ILE A 291 -12.10 -19.69 -32.32
N PRO A 292 -11.86 -20.44 -33.41
CA PRO A 292 -12.69 -21.56 -33.81
C PRO A 292 -12.81 -22.61 -32.68
N PRO A 293 -13.95 -23.29 -32.51
CA PRO A 293 -14.15 -24.27 -31.45
C PRO A 293 -13.06 -25.34 -31.36
N GLU A 294 -12.61 -25.86 -32.50
CA GLU A 294 -11.54 -26.86 -32.60
C GLU A 294 -10.19 -26.35 -32.06
N ASN A 295 -9.95 -25.04 -32.18
CA ASN A 295 -8.73 -24.40 -31.72
C ASN A 295 -8.80 -24.03 -30.23
N VAL A 296 -9.99 -23.81 -29.69
CA VAL A 296 -10.20 -23.72 -28.22
C VAL A 296 -9.76 -25.04 -27.56
N ASP A 297 -10.18 -26.19 -28.09
CA ASP A 297 -9.77 -27.49 -27.57
C ASP A 297 -8.26 -27.72 -27.69
N ARG A 298 -7.66 -27.29 -28.80
CA ARG A 298 -6.21 -27.37 -29.02
C ARG A 298 -5.43 -26.52 -28.02
N LEU A 299 -5.87 -25.30 -27.73
CA LEU A 299 -5.29 -24.43 -26.70
C LEU A 299 -5.42 -25.03 -25.30
N ILE A 300 -6.61 -25.55 -24.95
CA ILE A 300 -6.84 -26.23 -23.67
C ILE A 300 -5.87 -27.41 -23.52
N ALA A 301 -5.74 -28.24 -24.56
CA ALA A 301 -4.83 -29.39 -24.54
C ALA A 301 -3.37 -28.96 -24.34
N GLY A 302 -2.90 -27.93 -25.05
CA GLY A 302 -1.53 -27.42 -24.92
C GLY A 302 -1.23 -26.86 -23.52
N TYR A 303 -2.16 -26.08 -22.94
CA TYR A 303 -2.01 -25.62 -21.56
C TYR A 303 -2.06 -26.78 -20.55
N LEU A 304 -2.97 -27.75 -20.70
CA LEU A 304 -3.07 -28.88 -19.78
C LEU A 304 -1.82 -29.78 -19.83
N GLU A 305 -1.24 -29.98 -21.02
CA GLU A 305 0.04 -30.68 -21.16
C GLU A 305 1.14 -29.94 -20.38
N PHE A 306 1.27 -28.63 -20.61
CA PHE A 306 2.26 -27.79 -19.93
C PHE A 306 2.07 -27.79 -18.40
N VAL A 307 0.83 -27.65 -17.93
CA VAL A 307 0.46 -27.66 -16.51
C VAL A 307 0.86 -28.98 -15.85
N ARG A 308 0.65 -30.12 -16.52
CA ARG A 308 0.98 -31.45 -15.98
C ARG A 308 2.49 -31.68 -15.88
N THR A 309 3.28 -31.15 -16.81
CA THR A 309 4.75 -31.31 -16.77
C THR A 309 5.44 -30.31 -15.84
N HIS A 310 4.80 -29.17 -15.55
CA HIS A 310 5.34 -28.11 -14.70
C HIS A 310 4.57 -27.93 -13.39
N LEU A 311 3.91 -28.97 -12.89
CA LEU A 311 2.97 -28.90 -11.76
C LEU A 311 3.68 -28.60 -10.43
N ALA A 312 4.05 -27.34 -10.25
CA ALA A 312 4.58 -26.75 -9.03
C ALA A 312 3.72 -25.52 -8.70
N VAL A 313 3.09 -25.55 -7.54
CA VAL A 313 2.24 -24.44 -7.06
C VAL A 313 3.14 -23.42 -6.37
N ASP A 314 3.04 -22.14 -6.78
CA ASP A 314 3.73 -21.04 -6.11
C ASP A 314 3.27 -20.96 -4.65
N GLU A 315 4.19 -21.08 -3.71
CA GLU A 315 3.89 -21.13 -2.28
C GLU A 315 3.32 -19.81 -1.74
N SER A 316 3.62 -18.67 -2.36
CA SER A 316 3.18 -17.36 -1.90
C SER A 316 1.89 -16.91 -2.61
N HIS A 317 1.83 -17.07 -3.93
CA HIS A 317 0.79 -16.55 -4.82
C HIS A 317 0.14 -17.68 -5.64
N THR A 318 -0.39 -18.67 -4.93
CA THR A 318 -0.87 -19.96 -5.45
C THR A 318 -1.69 -19.83 -6.74
N ALA A 319 -2.69 -18.93 -6.82
CA ALA A 319 -3.49 -18.73 -8.04
C ALA A 319 -3.17 -17.47 -8.87
N GLN A 320 -2.14 -16.68 -8.53
CA GLN A 320 -1.75 -15.47 -9.30
C GLN A 320 -0.48 -15.67 -10.12
N ASN A 321 0.35 -16.64 -9.74
CA ASN A 321 1.62 -16.91 -10.41
C ASN A 321 1.68 -18.35 -10.92
N GLY A 322 2.66 -18.58 -11.81
CA GLY A 322 3.03 -19.91 -12.27
C GLY A 322 1.87 -20.70 -12.89
N VAL A 323 1.88 -22.01 -12.63
CA VAL A 323 0.87 -22.94 -13.12
C VAL A 323 -0.52 -22.66 -12.55
N GLY A 324 -0.61 -22.17 -11.31
CA GLY A 324 -1.89 -21.83 -10.73
C GLY A 324 -2.62 -20.73 -11.52
N TYR A 325 -1.89 -19.69 -11.93
CA TYR A 325 -2.44 -18.63 -12.80
C TYR A 325 -2.96 -19.16 -14.14
N ILE A 326 -2.24 -20.09 -14.77
CA ILE A 326 -2.69 -20.73 -16.02
C ILE A 326 -4.04 -21.41 -15.79
N VAL A 327 -4.17 -22.20 -14.73
CA VAL A 327 -5.39 -22.97 -14.46
C VAL A 327 -6.55 -22.05 -14.08
N THR A 328 -6.33 -21.12 -13.15
CA THR A 328 -7.42 -20.29 -12.60
C THR A 328 -7.79 -19.10 -13.47
N SER A 329 -6.97 -18.73 -14.45
CA SER A 329 -7.23 -17.59 -15.34
C SER A 329 -7.30 -17.99 -16.82
N LYS A 330 -6.23 -18.57 -17.38
CA LYS A 330 -6.14 -18.84 -18.83
C LYS A 330 -7.10 -19.95 -19.24
N LEU A 331 -7.07 -21.09 -18.56
CA LEU A 331 -7.97 -22.21 -18.82
C LEU A 331 -9.42 -21.85 -18.52
N ALA A 332 -9.69 -21.13 -17.42
CA ALA A 332 -11.04 -20.63 -17.10
C ALA A 332 -11.68 -19.89 -18.29
N LYS A 333 -10.95 -18.92 -18.87
CA LYS A 333 -11.41 -18.17 -20.06
C LYS A 333 -11.66 -19.05 -21.28
N LEU A 334 -10.81 -20.06 -21.51
CA LEU A 334 -10.97 -20.98 -22.64
C LEU A 334 -12.19 -21.89 -22.47
N PHE A 335 -12.46 -22.39 -21.26
CA PHE A 335 -13.68 -23.14 -20.97
C PHE A 335 -14.93 -22.28 -21.19
N GLY A 336 -14.91 -21.02 -20.75
CA GLY A 336 -15.99 -20.06 -21.03
C GLY A 336 -16.24 -19.89 -22.53
N ARG A 337 -15.19 -19.79 -23.35
CA ARG A 337 -15.31 -19.74 -24.83
C ARG A 337 -15.87 -21.02 -25.45
N LYS A 338 -15.66 -22.16 -24.80
CA LYS A 338 -16.25 -23.45 -25.18
C LYS A 338 -17.73 -23.57 -24.79
N GLY A 339 -18.27 -22.60 -24.04
CA GLY A 339 -19.63 -22.62 -23.51
C GLY A 339 -19.76 -23.43 -22.22
N GLU A 340 -18.65 -23.78 -21.56
CA GLU A 340 -18.64 -24.45 -20.27
C GLU A 340 -18.63 -23.42 -19.12
N PRO A 341 -19.35 -23.68 -18.01
CA PRO A 341 -19.25 -22.84 -16.81
C PRO A 341 -17.81 -22.79 -16.28
N GLU A 342 -17.21 -21.60 -16.26
CA GLU A 342 -15.77 -21.41 -16.00
C GLU A 342 -15.33 -22.06 -14.68
N ARG A 343 -16.10 -21.86 -13.59
CA ARG A 343 -15.75 -22.38 -12.27
C ARG A 343 -15.81 -23.89 -12.18
N GLU A 344 -16.88 -24.50 -12.67
CA GLU A 344 -17.08 -25.94 -12.66
C GLU A 344 -16.04 -26.65 -13.52
N ALA A 345 -15.68 -26.04 -14.66
CA ALA A 345 -14.63 -26.58 -15.51
C ALA A 345 -13.25 -26.53 -14.85
N VAL A 346 -12.89 -25.40 -14.22
CA VAL A 346 -11.64 -25.26 -13.46
C VAL A 346 -11.61 -26.18 -12.25
N ASP A 347 -12.73 -26.31 -11.52
CA ASP A 347 -12.87 -27.20 -10.36
C ASP A 347 -12.57 -28.66 -10.73
N ARG A 348 -13.15 -29.12 -11.85
CA ARG A 348 -12.88 -30.44 -12.42
C ARG A 348 -11.40 -30.61 -12.80
N VAL A 349 -10.79 -29.62 -13.46
CA VAL A 349 -9.35 -29.68 -13.80
C VAL A 349 -8.48 -29.78 -12.55
N LEU A 350 -8.75 -28.97 -11.53
CA LEU A 350 -7.99 -29.00 -10.28
C LEU A 350 -8.20 -30.33 -9.52
N SER A 351 -9.41 -30.88 -9.54
CA SER A 351 -9.70 -32.21 -9.00
C SER A 351 -8.95 -33.33 -9.74
N ASP A 352 -8.84 -33.24 -11.06
CA ASP A 352 -8.04 -34.17 -11.87
C ASP A 352 -6.54 -34.05 -11.56
N LEU A 353 -6.02 -32.82 -11.48
CA LEU A 353 -4.61 -32.57 -11.16
C LEU A 353 -4.27 -33.08 -9.75
N GLU A 354 -5.14 -32.86 -8.78
CA GLU A 354 -4.95 -33.30 -7.39
C GLU A 354 -4.70 -34.81 -7.29
N ARG A 355 -5.41 -35.62 -8.09
CA ARG A 355 -5.28 -37.09 -8.08
C ARG A 355 -3.94 -37.60 -8.63
N GLY A 356 -3.28 -36.82 -9.47
CA GLY A 356 -2.01 -37.20 -10.13
C GLY A 356 -0.81 -36.35 -9.73
N ALA A 357 -0.99 -35.36 -8.85
CA ALA A 357 0.07 -34.43 -8.47
C ALA A 357 1.11 -35.09 -7.54
N PRO A 358 2.39 -34.69 -7.65
CA PRO A 358 3.41 -35.05 -6.65
C PRO A 358 3.09 -34.51 -5.25
N ASP A 359 2.41 -33.36 -5.18
CA ASP A 359 1.94 -32.72 -3.94
C ASP A 359 0.42 -32.44 -4.02
N PRO A 360 -0.45 -33.44 -3.75
CA PRO A 360 -1.90 -33.25 -3.73
C PRO A 360 -2.39 -32.16 -2.76
N PRO A 361 -1.82 -32.02 -1.53
CA PRO A 361 -2.11 -30.89 -0.64
C PRO A 361 -1.98 -29.51 -1.29
N ALA A 362 -0.94 -29.27 -2.09
CA ALA A 362 -0.74 -28.00 -2.81
C ALA A 362 -1.89 -27.69 -3.78
N ILE A 363 -2.34 -28.69 -4.55
CA ILE A 363 -3.44 -28.54 -5.51
C ILE A 363 -4.77 -28.35 -4.80
N ARG A 364 -5.01 -29.06 -3.69
CA ARG A 364 -6.21 -28.88 -2.88
C ARG A 364 -6.27 -27.48 -2.27
N TYR A 365 -5.15 -26.94 -1.81
CA TYR A 365 -5.06 -25.55 -1.36
C TYR A 365 -5.34 -24.57 -2.51
N LEU A 366 -4.70 -24.76 -3.68
CA LEU A 366 -4.95 -23.95 -4.87
C LEU A 366 -6.44 -23.92 -5.25
N ARG A 367 -7.12 -25.06 -5.16
CA ARG A 367 -8.56 -25.18 -5.41
C ARG A 367 -9.39 -24.38 -4.40
N ALA A 368 -9.02 -24.41 -3.13
CA ALA A 368 -9.66 -23.57 -2.12
C ALA A 368 -9.41 -22.07 -2.35
N ASP A 369 -8.16 -21.66 -2.67
CA ASP A 369 -7.82 -20.27 -3.01
C ASP A 369 -8.62 -19.78 -4.23
N TYR A 370 -8.80 -20.64 -5.25
CA TYR A 370 -9.65 -20.35 -6.39
C TYR A 370 -11.11 -20.07 -6.00
N TYR A 371 -11.68 -20.88 -5.10
CA TYR A 371 -13.06 -20.68 -4.67
C TYR A 371 -13.29 -19.37 -3.93
N ILE A 372 -12.32 -18.93 -3.11
CA ILE A 372 -12.39 -17.68 -2.33
C ILE A 372 -12.43 -16.47 -3.25
N ARG A 373 -11.72 -16.52 -4.38
CA ARG A 373 -11.60 -15.38 -5.29
C ARG A 373 -12.95 -15.11 -5.96
N ASN A 374 -13.34 -13.85 -5.97
CA ASN A 374 -14.53 -13.38 -6.67
C ASN A 374 -14.12 -12.78 -8.01
N PRO A 375 -14.40 -13.42 -9.16
CA PRO A 375 -14.07 -12.87 -10.47
C PRO A 375 -14.99 -11.70 -10.88
N GLY A 376 -15.86 -11.20 -10.00
CA GLY A 376 -16.65 -9.98 -10.21
C GLY A 376 -17.91 -10.16 -11.05
N LYS A 377 -18.28 -11.41 -11.38
CA LYS A 377 -19.47 -11.74 -12.21
C LYS A 377 -20.61 -12.43 -11.44
N GLU A 378 -20.38 -12.82 -10.18
CA GLU A 378 -21.32 -13.66 -9.41
C GLU A 378 -22.22 -12.84 -8.48
N SER A 379 -23.42 -13.35 -8.24
CA SER A 379 -24.29 -12.85 -7.19
C SER A 379 -23.70 -13.11 -5.79
N PRO A 380 -24.04 -12.31 -4.77
CA PRO A 380 -23.62 -12.57 -3.39
C PRO A 380 -24.03 -13.96 -2.87
N ALA A 381 -25.11 -14.55 -3.40
CA ALA A 381 -25.56 -15.88 -3.03
C ALA A 381 -24.64 -16.97 -3.57
N GLU A 382 -24.25 -16.89 -4.84
CA GLU A 382 -23.31 -17.81 -5.47
C GLU A 382 -21.93 -17.71 -4.81
N HIS A 383 -21.47 -16.49 -4.53
CA HIS A 383 -20.20 -16.28 -3.84
C HIS A 383 -20.16 -17.00 -2.48
N ARG A 384 -21.25 -16.95 -1.70
CA ARG A 384 -21.35 -17.67 -0.43
C ARG A 384 -21.27 -19.19 -0.59
N VAL A 385 -21.84 -19.76 -1.65
CA VAL A 385 -21.74 -21.19 -1.94
C VAL A 385 -20.28 -21.60 -2.17
N TRP A 386 -19.54 -20.83 -2.95
CA TRP A 386 -18.12 -21.11 -3.23
C TRP A 386 -17.23 -20.90 -2.02
N VAL A 387 -17.45 -19.84 -1.23
CA VAL A 387 -16.75 -19.67 0.05
C VAL A 387 -17.04 -20.84 1.00
N GLY A 388 -18.27 -21.35 1.02
CA GLY A 388 -18.62 -22.57 1.75
C GLY A 388 -17.80 -23.80 1.31
N LYS A 389 -17.65 -24.01 0.00
CA LYS A 389 -16.77 -25.06 -0.55
C LYS A 389 -15.30 -24.85 -0.16
N ALA A 390 -14.84 -23.60 -0.14
CA ALA A 390 -13.48 -23.26 0.28
C ALA A 390 -13.24 -23.63 1.75
N LYS A 391 -14.13 -23.19 2.66
CA LYS A 391 -14.04 -23.50 4.09
C LYS A 391 -14.04 -25.02 4.32
N ALA A 392 -14.88 -25.77 3.60
CA ALA A 392 -14.90 -27.23 3.68
C ALA A 392 -13.56 -27.86 3.24
N ALA A 393 -13.03 -27.47 2.08
CA ALA A 393 -11.74 -27.98 1.58
C ALA A 393 -10.57 -27.64 2.52
N LEU A 394 -10.53 -26.41 3.05
CA LEU A 394 -9.50 -25.96 3.99
C LEU A 394 -9.61 -26.69 5.34
N THR A 395 -10.83 -26.94 5.83
CA THR A 395 -11.07 -27.69 7.07
C THR A 395 -10.49 -29.09 6.95
N THR A 396 -10.85 -29.82 5.89
CA THR A 396 -10.30 -31.16 5.61
C THR A 396 -8.78 -31.12 5.49
N LEU A 397 -8.25 -30.25 4.63
CA LEU A 397 -6.81 -30.15 4.39
C LEU A 397 -6.02 -29.81 5.66
N SER A 398 -6.52 -28.91 6.51
CA SER A 398 -5.84 -28.53 7.77
C SER A 398 -5.79 -29.65 8.81
N ALA A 399 -6.63 -30.69 8.68
CA ALA A 399 -6.70 -31.81 9.62
C ALA A 399 -5.82 -33.00 9.22
N GLU A 400 -5.37 -33.07 7.97
CA GLU A 400 -4.70 -34.25 7.40
C GLU A 400 -3.18 -34.32 7.69
N GLY A 401 -2.56 -33.23 8.11
CA GLY A 401 -1.10 -33.17 8.23
C GLY A 401 -0.55 -31.86 8.77
N GLN A 402 0.78 -31.73 8.72
CA GLN A 402 1.53 -30.61 9.29
C GLN A 402 2.43 -29.90 8.27
N GLY A 403 2.42 -30.32 6.99
CA GLY A 403 3.20 -29.71 5.91
C GLY A 403 2.72 -28.30 5.55
N LEU A 404 3.50 -27.56 4.76
CA LEU A 404 3.26 -26.14 4.43
C LEU A 404 1.79 -25.84 4.09
N PHE A 405 1.21 -26.56 3.12
CA PHE A 405 -0.17 -26.31 2.67
C PHE A 405 -1.25 -26.70 3.70
N HIS A 406 -0.96 -27.58 4.67
CA HIS A 406 -1.87 -27.89 5.77
C HIS A 406 -1.91 -26.73 6.77
N ARG A 407 -0.74 -26.16 7.09
CA ARG A 407 -0.62 -24.96 7.92
C ARG A 407 -1.31 -23.78 7.23
N LYS A 408 -0.97 -23.55 5.96
CA LYS A 408 -1.57 -22.49 5.15
C LYS A 408 -3.09 -22.65 5.06
N ALA A 409 -3.60 -23.88 4.95
CA ALA A 409 -5.03 -24.14 4.97
C ALA A 409 -5.69 -23.70 6.30
N LEU A 410 -5.08 -24.01 7.45
CA LEU A 410 -5.57 -23.57 8.75
C LEU A 410 -5.54 -22.04 8.88
N ALA A 411 -4.47 -21.40 8.40
CA ALA A 411 -4.32 -19.95 8.43
C ALA A 411 -5.39 -19.24 7.59
N THR A 412 -5.60 -19.71 6.37
CA THR A 412 -6.61 -19.18 5.44
C THR A 412 -8.02 -19.42 5.96
N LEU A 413 -8.31 -20.61 6.53
CA LEU A 413 -9.61 -20.89 7.15
C LEU A 413 -9.92 -19.90 8.28
N ALA A 414 -9.00 -19.75 9.24
CA ALA A 414 -9.19 -18.84 10.37
C ALA A 414 -9.41 -17.38 9.91
N SER A 415 -8.68 -16.96 8.87
CA SER A 415 -8.79 -15.61 8.30
C SER A 415 -10.12 -15.37 7.58
N LEU A 416 -10.64 -16.37 6.87
CA LEU A 416 -11.97 -16.29 6.26
C LEU A 416 -13.09 -16.20 7.31
N GLU A 417 -13.01 -17.02 8.36
CA GLU A 417 -13.96 -16.98 9.47
C GLU A 417 -13.91 -15.62 10.18
N PHE A 418 -12.72 -15.04 10.36
CA PHE A 418 -12.56 -13.68 10.90
C PHE A 418 -13.22 -12.62 10.00
N GLN A 419 -12.97 -12.69 8.69
CA GLN A 419 -13.55 -11.78 7.70
C GLN A 419 -15.09 -11.85 7.68
N ASP A 420 -15.65 -13.05 7.86
CA ASP A 420 -17.10 -13.30 7.94
C ASP A 420 -17.69 -13.07 9.33
N ARG A 421 -16.88 -12.56 10.28
CA ARG A 421 -17.26 -12.26 11.68
C ARG A 421 -17.68 -13.50 12.50
N GLU A 422 -17.26 -14.68 12.08
CA GLU A 422 -17.43 -15.95 12.80
C GLU A 422 -16.37 -16.07 13.92
N TYR A 423 -16.30 -15.06 14.80
CA TYR A 423 -15.19 -14.86 15.74
C TYR A 423 -14.93 -16.04 16.68
N THR A 424 -15.95 -16.81 17.04
CA THR A 424 -15.78 -18.01 17.89
C THR A 424 -14.97 -19.10 17.19
N SER A 425 -15.31 -19.41 15.94
CA SER A 425 -14.59 -20.41 15.12
C SER A 425 -13.20 -19.90 14.78
N ALA A 426 -13.10 -18.65 14.32
CA ALA A 426 -11.85 -18.01 13.97
C ALA A 426 -10.87 -18.05 15.14
N ARG A 427 -11.31 -17.67 16.35
CA ARG A 427 -10.51 -17.73 17.58
C ARG A 427 -9.97 -19.14 17.84
N SER A 428 -10.80 -20.17 17.69
CA SER A 428 -10.41 -21.56 17.90
C SER A 428 -9.30 -21.96 16.93
N HIS A 429 -9.46 -21.65 15.65
CA HIS A 429 -8.48 -21.99 14.62
C HIS A 429 -7.18 -21.18 14.72
N PHE A 430 -7.24 -19.89 15.06
CA PHE A 430 -6.04 -19.09 15.32
C PHE A 430 -5.24 -19.62 16.51
N ARG A 431 -5.91 -19.98 17.62
CA ARG A 431 -5.23 -20.60 18.77
C ARG A 431 -4.63 -21.96 18.39
N LYS A 432 -5.39 -22.81 17.70
CA LYS A 432 -4.89 -24.10 17.17
C LYS A 432 -3.64 -23.91 16.32
N TYR A 433 -3.62 -22.91 15.44
CA TYR A 433 -2.45 -22.60 14.63
C TYR A 433 -1.26 -22.19 15.51
N ALA A 434 -1.45 -21.22 16.40
CA ALA A 434 -0.40 -20.70 17.26
C ALA A 434 0.23 -21.78 18.17
N ASP A 435 -0.58 -22.74 18.61
CA ASP A 435 -0.15 -23.87 19.45
C ASP A 435 0.54 -24.97 18.62
N SER A 436 0.05 -25.23 17.41
CA SER A 436 0.60 -26.30 16.54
C SER A 436 1.90 -25.87 15.84
N TYR A 437 2.06 -24.57 15.58
CA TYR A 437 3.14 -24.02 14.76
C TYR A 437 3.92 -22.88 15.43
N PRO A 438 4.43 -23.05 16.66
CA PRO A 438 4.99 -21.93 17.44
C PRO A 438 6.20 -21.22 16.78
N GLN A 439 6.87 -21.86 15.82
CA GLN A 439 8.03 -21.35 15.08
C GLN A 439 7.69 -20.75 13.70
N SER A 440 6.42 -20.80 13.29
CA SER A 440 5.98 -20.20 12.03
C SER A 440 6.08 -18.67 12.10
N GLY A 441 6.45 -18.05 10.98
CA GLY A 441 6.49 -16.59 10.84
C GLY A 441 5.12 -15.93 11.00
N TRP A 442 4.02 -16.66 10.78
CA TRP A 442 2.66 -16.15 10.93
C TRP A 442 2.07 -16.31 12.35
N THR A 443 2.77 -17.03 13.24
CA THR A 443 2.22 -17.39 14.56
C THR A 443 2.02 -16.21 15.50
N TRP A 444 2.86 -15.18 15.42
CA TRP A 444 2.62 -13.95 16.19
C TRP A 444 1.31 -13.27 15.75
N LEU A 445 1.05 -13.22 14.44
CA LEU A 445 -0.16 -12.61 13.88
C LEU A 445 -1.40 -13.44 14.20
N ALA A 446 -1.33 -14.77 14.14
CA ALA A 446 -2.40 -15.66 14.59
C ALA A 446 -2.81 -15.38 16.05
N ARG A 447 -1.84 -15.14 16.95
CA ARG A 447 -2.12 -14.78 18.35
C ARG A 447 -2.78 -13.40 18.47
N VAL A 448 -2.32 -12.40 17.71
CA VAL A 448 -2.98 -11.09 17.62
C VAL A 448 -4.43 -11.25 17.16
N ARG A 449 -4.67 -12.03 16.11
CA ARG A 449 -6.01 -12.30 15.57
C ARG A 449 -6.92 -13.00 16.57
N ALA A 450 -6.40 -13.95 17.35
CA ALA A 450 -7.14 -14.56 18.44
C ALA A 450 -7.58 -13.51 19.49
N GLY A 451 -6.69 -12.58 19.86
CA GLY A 451 -7.03 -11.46 20.73
C GLY A 451 -8.06 -10.51 20.13
N GLN A 452 -8.02 -10.27 18.82
CA GLN A 452 -9.04 -9.49 18.10
C GLN A 452 -10.40 -10.16 18.11
N CYS A 453 -10.45 -11.49 17.96
CA CYS A 453 -11.69 -12.25 18.17
C CYS A 453 -12.20 -12.12 19.60
N ASP A 454 -11.34 -12.24 20.62
CA ASP A 454 -11.73 -12.06 22.02
C ASP A 454 -12.31 -10.65 22.27
N ASN A 455 -11.68 -9.60 21.72
CA ASN A 455 -12.16 -8.23 21.83
C ASN A 455 -13.52 -8.04 21.12
N ALA A 456 -13.68 -8.62 19.92
CA ALA A 456 -14.93 -8.57 19.17
C ALA A 456 -16.07 -9.33 19.88
N LEU A 457 -15.74 -10.39 20.62
CA LEU A 457 -16.67 -11.14 21.47
C LEU A 457 -16.94 -10.42 22.82
N GLY A 458 -16.29 -9.29 23.09
CA GLY A 458 -16.45 -8.49 24.30
C GLY A 458 -15.61 -8.95 25.50
N ASP A 459 -14.77 -9.98 25.34
CA ASP A 459 -13.86 -10.46 26.38
C ASP A 459 -12.55 -9.66 26.39
N THR A 460 -12.64 -8.44 26.94
CA THR A 460 -11.50 -7.51 27.01
C THR A 460 -10.32 -8.07 27.81
N HIS A 461 -10.56 -8.95 28.80
CA HIS A 461 -9.51 -9.55 29.61
C HIS A 461 -8.71 -10.60 28.81
N ALA A 462 -9.41 -11.53 28.13
CA ALA A 462 -8.76 -12.50 27.27
C ALA A 462 -8.02 -11.82 26.10
N ALA A 463 -8.62 -10.79 25.51
CA ALA A 463 -8.00 -10.00 24.45
C ALA A 463 -6.67 -9.38 24.91
N THR A 464 -6.70 -8.67 26.05
CA THR A 464 -5.50 -8.05 26.63
C THR A 464 -4.41 -9.09 26.91
N THR A 465 -4.77 -10.24 27.48
CA THR A 465 -3.81 -11.32 27.76
C THR A 465 -3.14 -11.81 26.48
N ALA A 466 -3.93 -12.09 25.44
CA ALA A 466 -3.43 -12.54 24.15
C ALA A 466 -2.48 -11.51 23.51
N TYR A 467 -2.82 -10.21 23.57
CA TYR A 467 -1.99 -9.15 23.01
C TYR A 467 -0.66 -8.97 23.77
N LEU A 468 -0.68 -9.01 25.09
CA LEU A 468 0.56 -8.95 25.90
C LEU A 468 1.44 -10.18 25.69
N ASP A 469 0.84 -11.35 25.49
CA ASP A 469 1.58 -12.57 25.16
C ASP A 469 2.29 -12.46 23.82
N VAL A 470 1.71 -11.78 22.81
CA VAL A 470 2.39 -11.51 21.54
C VAL A 470 3.67 -10.71 21.79
N ALA A 471 3.57 -9.58 22.50
CA ALA A 471 4.73 -8.73 22.77
C ALA A 471 5.82 -9.45 23.60
N ARG A 472 5.41 -10.34 24.51
CA ARG A 472 6.32 -11.13 25.35
C ARG A 472 6.99 -12.28 24.60
N LEU A 473 6.27 -12.96 23.71
CA LEU A 473 6.74 -14.16 23.02
C LEU A 473 7.54 -13.86 21.76
N HIS A 474 7.40 -12.65 21.19
CA HIS A 474 8.09 -12.21 19.96
C HIS A 474 8.87 -10.90 20.18
N PRO A 475 9.77 -10.83 21.18
CA PRO A 475 10.47 -9.59 21.52
C PRO A 475 11.44 -9.10 20.44
N ASP A 476 11.82 -9.98 19.51
CA ASP A 476 12.73 -9.72 18.39
C ASP A 476 12.03 -9.20 17.14
N LEU A 477 10.69 -9.13 17.14
CA LEU A 477 9.89 -8.56 16.06
C LEU A 477 9.21 -7.26 16.55
N PRO A 478 9.80 -6.07 16.29
CA PRO A 478 9.26 -4.79 16.75
C PRO A 478 7.78 -4.59 16.40
N LEU A 479 7.37 -5.00 15.20
CA LEU A 479 5.98 -4.97 14.75
C LEU A 479 5.03 -5.71 15.71
N ALA A 480 5.41 -6.91 16.17
CA ALA A 480 4.62 -7.71 17.10
C ALA A 480 4.58 -7.07 18.50
N VAL A 481 5.69 -6.52 18.97
CA VAL A 481 5.79 -5.84 20.27
C VAL A 481 4.90 -4.60 20.30
N VAL A 482 4.97 -3.76 19.26
CA VAL A 482 4.18 -2.53 19.15
C VAL A 482 2.70 -2.84 19.06
N LEU A 483 2.29 -3.74 18.15
CA LEU A 483 0.88 -4.09 17.98
C LEU A 483 0.31 -4.82 19.21
N GLY A 484 1.10 -5.68 19.85
CA GLY A 484 0.72 -6.33 21.10
C GLY A 484 0.46 -5.32 22.23
N HIS A 485 1.38 -4.39 22.46
CA HIS A 485 1.18 -3.36 23.49
C HIS A 485 0.04 -2.39 23.14
N GLU A 486 -0.07 -1.94 21.88
CA GLU A 486 -1.11 -1.00 21.50
C GLU A 486 -2.51 -1.62 21.58
N TYR A 487 -2.69 -2.83 21.08
CA TYR A 487 -4.00 -3.49 21.17
C TYR A 487 -4.35 -3.87 22.62
N ALA A 488 -3.37 -4.19 23.46
CA ALA A 488 -3.59 -4.31 24.91
C ALA A 488 -4.02 -2.97 25.53
N ALA A 489 -3.40 -1.85 25.14
CA ALA A 489 -3.78 -0.52 25.62
C ALA A 489 -5.24 -0.19 25.26
N LEU A 490 -5.63 -0.40 24.01
CA LEU A 490 -7.00 -0.18 23.54
C LEU A 490 -8.02 -1.11 24.24
N ALA A 491 -7.62 -2.35 24.53
CA ALA A 491 -8.44 -3.29 25.31
C ALA A 491 -8.58 -2.85 26.78
N TYR A 492 -7.51 -2.32 27.39
CA TYR A 492 -7.57 -1.70 28.73
C TYR A 492 -8.46 -0.46 28.75
N GLU A 493 -8.35 0.45 27.78
CA GLU A 493 -9.26 1.60 27.67
C GLU A 493 -10.73 1.15 27.57
N SER A 494 -10.96 0.09 26.79
CA SER A 494 -12.27 -0.53 26.61
C SER A 494 -12.83 -1.15 27.89
N GLY A 495 -11.95 -1.73 28.72
CA GLY A 495 -12.28 -2.26 30.05
C GLY A 495 -12.37 -1.18 31.15
N GLY A 496 -11.88 0.05 30.88
CA GLY A 496 -11.84 1.16 31.84
C GLY A 496 -10.55 1.24 32.68
N ASP A 497 -9.55 0.40 32.40
CA ASP A 497 -8.25 0.36 33.08
C ASP A 497 -7.26 1.36 32.46
N PHE A 498 -7.62 2.66 32.44
CA PHE A 498 -6.87 3.68 31.72
C PHE A 498 -5.42 3.87 32.17
N GLU A 499 -5.10 3.62 33.44
CA GLU A 499 -3.71 3.70 33.93
C GLU A 499 -2.82 2.62 33.29
N LYS A 500 -3.35 1.41 33.10
CA LYS A 500 -2.63 0.36 32.38
C LYS A 500 -2.54 0.68 30.90
N ALA A 501 -3.59 1.26 30.31
CA ALA A 501 -3.55 1.72 28.93
C ALA A 501 -2.39 2.71 28.68
N VAL A 502 -2.17 3.68 29.58
CA VAL A 502 -1.03 4.60 29.49
C VAL A 502 0.31 3.85 29.45
N VAL A 503 0.50 2.87 30.33
CA VAL A 503 1.74 2.07 30.38
C VAL A 503 1.97 1.32 29.08
N GLU A 504 0.93 0.67 28.54
CA GLU A 504 1.06 -0.10 27.32
C GLU A 504 1.26 0.79 26.08
N HIS A 505 0.56 1.92 25.94
CA HIS A 505 0.86 2.90 24.89
C HIS A 505 2.32 3.39 24.93
N GLN A 506 2.86 3.62 26.13
CA GLN A 506 4.27 4.02 26.30
C GLN A 506 5.23 2.92 25.85
N ARG A 507 4.92 1.65 26.13
CA ARG A 507 5.72 0.50 25.66
C ARG A 507 5.64 0.34 24.15
N ALA A 508 4.46 0.51 23.55
CA ALA A 508 4.29 0.52 22.11
C ALA A 508 5.13 1.63 21.45
N LEU A 509 5.08 2.86 21.98
CA LEU A 509 5.89 3.96 21.47
C LEU A 509 7.40 3.71 21.63
N ALA A 510 7.83 3.13 22.75
CA ALA A 510 9.24 2.85 23.01
C ALA A 510 9.81 1.71 22.13
N ALA A 511 8.96 0.75 21.75
CA ALA A 511 9.33 -0.36 20.88
C ALA A 511 9.23 -0.03 19.38
N TRP A 512 8.82 1.20 19.01
CA TRP A 512 8.60 1.55 17.62
C TRP A 512 9.89 1.52 16.80
N ASP A 513 9.88 0.77 15.70
CA ASP A 513 10.97 0.69 14.74
C ASP A 513 10.56 1.31 13.40
N ASN A 514 11.21 2.42 13.05
CA ASN A 514 10.94 3.15 11.81
C ASN A 514 11.27 2.33 10.55
N ASP A 515 12.10 1.29 10.65
CA ASP A 515 12.47 0.42 9.52
C ASP A 515 11.27 -0.41 9.03
N PHE A 516 10.31 -0.71 9.91
CA PHE A 516 9.03 -1.34 9.54
C PHE A 516 7.99 -0.31 9.05
N GLY A 517 8.30 0.99 9.09
CA GLY A 517 7.42 2.10 8.73
C GLY A 517 6.82 2.84 9.93
N LEU A 518 6.02 3.86 9.62
CA LEU A 518 5.41 4.78 10.60
C LEU A 518 3.93 4.50 10.87
N ARG A 519 3.40 3.48 10.18
CA ARG A 519 2.04 2.97 10.29
C ARG A 519 2.08 1.45 10.27
N TYR A 520 1.46 0.83 11.25
CA TYR A 520 1.24 -0.61 11.32
C TYR A 520 -0.25 -0.88 11.28
N THR A 521 -0.66 -1.96 10.60
CA THR A 521 -2.06 -2.33 10.54
C THR A 521 -2.24 -3.81 10.29
N THR A 522 -3.11 -4.45 11.07
CA THR A 522 -3.61 -5.80 10.78
C THR A 522 -4.95 -5.74 10.05
N PHE A 523 -5.20 -4.74 9.22
CA PHE A 523 -6.49 -4.62 8.54
C PHE A 523 -6.78 -5.83 7.65
N ILE A 524 -7.93 -6.46 7.87
CA ILE A 524 -8.56 -7.36 6.90
C ILE A 524 -9.88 -6.74 6.52
N SER A 525 -10.12 -6.64 5.21
CA SER A 525 -11.42 -6.31 4.66
C SER A 525 -12.49 -7.27 5.18
N GLN A 526 -13.39 -6.80 6.04
CA GLN A 526 -14.56 -7.60 6.42
C GLN A 526 -15.57 -7.70 5.27
N SER A 527 -16.25 -8.84 5.16
CA SER A 527 -17.33 -9.03 4.18
C SER A 527 -18.43 -7.99 4.42
N THR A 528 -18.79 -7.23 3.39
CA THR A 528 -19.82 -6.19 3.48
C THR A 528 -21.18 -6.83 3.69
N GLU A 529 -21.99 -6.28 4.61
CA GLU A 529 -23.41 -6.63 4.65
C GLU A 529 -24.07 -6.21 3.32
N PRO A 530 -25.07 -6.96 2.83
CA PRO A 530 -25.85 -6.53 1.67
C PRO A 530 -26.45 -5.14 1.91
N GLY A 531 -25.94 -4.12 1.20
CA GLY A 531 -26.35 -2.72 1.36
C GLY A 531 -25.21 -1.74 1.68
N ASP A 532 -23.99 -2.21 1.98
CA ASP A 532 -22.90 -1.34 2.43
C ASP A 532 -21.56 -1.54 1.66
N PRO A 533 -21.51 -1.26 0.34
CA PRO A 533 -20.31 -1.52 -0.45
C PRO A 533 -19.21 -0.46 -0.33
N PHE A 534 -19.46 0.71 0.28
CA PHE A 534 -18.52 1.84 0.20
C PHE A 534 -18.51 2.84 1.38
N LEU A 535 -18.90 2.44 2.60
CA LEU A 535 -18.38 3.19 3.75
C LEU A 535 -16.83 3.22 3.66
N PRO A 536 -16.18 4.38 3.93
CA PRO A 536 -14.75 4.39 4.14
C PRO A 536 -14.45 3.31 5.16
N ARG A 537 -13.72 2.27 4.77
CA ARG A 537 -13.32 1.21 5.69
C ARG A 537 -12.32 1.85 6.64
N THR A 538 -12.82 2.43 7.72
CA THR A 538 -11.97 2.92 8.80
C THR A 538 -11.28 1.70 9.37
N ASP A 539 -9.99 1.64 9.11
CA ASP A 539 -9.11 0.63 9.65
C ASP A 539 -9.00 0.82 11.17
N THR A 540 -9.89 0.18 11.92
CA THR A 540 -9.93 0.26 13.38
C THR A 540 -8.71 -0.39 14.05
N PHE A 541 -7.86 -1.03 13.26
CA PHE A 541 -6.64 -1.70 13.71
C PHE A 541 -5.38 -0.96 13.26
N GLU A 542 -5.52 0.21 12.64
CA GLU A 542 -4.41 1.06 12.29
C GLU A 542 -3.77 1.66 13.54
N VAL A 543 -2.45 1.55 13.61
CA VAL A 543 -1.62 2.20 14.63
C VAL A 543 -0.61 3.08 13.89
N THR A 544 -0.52 4.35 14.29
CA THR A 544 0.47 5.27 13.72
C THR A 544 1.36 5.81 14.83
N LYS A 545 2.66 5.92 14.56
CA LYS A 545 3.62 6.45 15.54
C LYS A 545 3.22 7.84 16.03
N ILE A 546 2.74 8.66 15.10
CA ILE A 546 2.39 10.07 15.31
C ILE A 546 1.18 10.25 16.26
N SER A 547 0.32 9.24 16.43
CA SER A 547 -0.85 9.33 17.31
C SER A 547 -0.57 8.89 18.75
N LEU A 548 0.46 8.08 18.99
CA LEU A 548 0.74 7.49 20.31
C LEU A 548 1.12 8.54 21.36
N ALA A 549 2.09 9.40 21.07
CA ALA A 549 2.55 10.41 22.03
C ALA A 549 1.42 11.40 22.45
N PRO A 550 0.61 11.95 21.52
CA PRO A 550 -0.57 12.73 21.86
C PRO A 550 -1.57 11.96 22.75
N ARG A 551 -1.86 10.69 22.46
CA ARG A 551 -2.80 9.89 23.26
C ARG A 551 -2.29 9.65 24.67
N ILE A 552 -1.00 9.32 24.84
CA ILE A 552 -0.36 9.18 26.15
C ILE A 552 -0.46 10.47 26.96
N ALA A 553 -0.17 11.62 26.35
CA ALA A 553 -0.26 12.92 27.00
C ALA A 553 -1.71 13.27 27.39
N GLU A 554 -2.66 12.95 26.51
CA GLU A 554 -4.09 13.17 26.77
C GLU A 554 -4.60 12.36 27.95
N LEU A 555 -4.34 11.04 27.98
CA LEU A 555 -4.70 10.16 29.08
C LEU A 555 -4.07 10.62 30.39
N LYS A 556 -2.77 10.94 30.42
CA LYS A 556 -2.11 11.43 31.64
C LYS A 556 -2.74 12.71 32.16
N ARG A 557 -3.04 13.65 31.25
CA ARG A 557 -3.67 14.93 31.60
C ARG A 557 -5.08 14.71 32.17
N SER A 558 -5.91 13.91 31.51
CA SER A 558 -7.28 13.68 31.98
C SER A 558 -7.29 12.91 33.30
N LEU A 559 -6.49 11.85 33.44
CA LEU A 559 -6.41 11.04 34.65
C LEU A 559 -5.85 11.81 35.85
N SER A 560 -5.05 12.86 35.63
CA SER A 560 -4.56 13.73 36.70
C SER A 560 -5.63 14.62 37.34
N LEU A 561 -6.83 14.70 36.75
CA LEU A 561 -7.91 15.57 37.21
C LEU A 561 -9.12 14.76 37.72
N PRO A 562 -9.87 15.28 38.71
CA PRO A 562 -11.09 14.62 39.20
C PRO A 562 -12.09 14.36 38.07
N GLY A 563 -12.60 13.14 37.99
CA GLY A 563 -13.50 12.71 36.91
C GLY A 563 -12.81 12.24 35.63
N GLY A 564 -11.48 12.23 35.56
CA GLY A 564 -10.69 11.81 34.40
C GLY A 564 -11.12 10.48 33.77
N ALA A 565 -11.23 9.43 34.58
CA ALA A 565 -11.65 8.12 34.09
C ALA A 565 -13.07 8.12 33.47
N ARG A 566 -13.99 8.97 33.95
CA ARG A 566 -15.32 9.11 33.33
C ARG A 566 -15.25 9.82 31.99
N LEU A 567 -14.38 10.82 31.86
CA LEU A 567 -14.15 11.53 30.60
C LEU A 567 -13.65 10.55 29.53
N GLU A 568 -12.62 9.77 29.87
CA GLU A 568 -12.04 8.78 28.96
C GLU A 568 -13.04 7.67 28.61
N ARG A 569 -13.83 7.21 29.59
CA ARG A 569 -14.93 6.29 29.31
C ARG A 569 -15.95 6.87 28.33
N GLY A 570 -16.28 8.16 28.45
CA GLY A 570 -17.13 8.87 27.50
C GLY A 570 -16.55 8.88 26.08
N ARG A 571 -15.24 9.11 25.93
CA ARG A 571 -14.53 9.04 24.63
C ARG A 571 -14.55 7.65 24.02
N VAL A 572 -14.26 6.62 24.82
CA VAL A 572 -14.29 5.21 24.37
C VAL A 572 -15.71 4.81 23.92
N LEU A 573 -16.75 5.24 24.66
CA LEU A 573 -18.14 4.97 24.28
C LEU A 573 -18.54 5.67 22.98
N LEU A 574 -18.04 6.90 22.74
CA LEU A 574 -18.19 7.60 21.46
C LEU A 574 -17.56 6.83 20.30
N LEU A 575 -16.29 6.42 20.43
CA LEU A 575 -15.59 5.62 19.41
C LEU A 575 -16.34 4.31 19.09
N ARG A 576 -16.99 3.72 20.09
CA ARG A 576 -17.81 2.51 19.96
C ARG A 576 -19.26 2.77 19.51
N LYS A 577 -19.59 4.00 19.09
CA LYS A 577 -20.94 4.43 18.65
C LYS A 577 -22.04 4.21 19.70
N ARG A 578 -21.68 4.14 20.99
CA ARG A 578 -22.60 3.99 22.14
C ARG A 578 -23.00 5.36 22.68
N HIS A 579 -23.59 6.18 21.81
CA HIS A 579 -23.81 7.61 22.06
C HIS A 579 -24.63 7.90 23.32
N SER A 580 -25.72 7.18 23.56
CA SER A 580 -26.57 7.38 24.75
C SER A 580 -25.83 7.07 26.07
N GLU A 581 -24.92 6.09 26.05
CA GLU A 581 -24.13 5.74 27.22
C GLU A 581 -23.00 6.75 27.43
N ALA A 582 -22.36 7.21 26.35
CA ALA A 582 -21.39 8.30 26.40
C ALA A 582 -22.00 9.55 27.06
N LEU A 583 -23.21 9.95 26.63
CA LEU A 583 -23.95 11.06 27.22
C LEU A 583 -24.17 10.88 28.72
N THR A 584 -24.55 9.67 29.13
CA THR A 584 -24.80 9.35 30.55
C THR A 584 -23.52 9.49 31.38
N GLU A 585 -22.40 8.97 30.90
CA GLU A 585 -21.12 9.07 31.61
C GLU A 585 -20.57 10.50 31.68
N LEU A 586 -20.67 11.26 30.59
CA LEU A 586 -20.21 12.66 30.53
C LEU A 586 -21.07 13.60 31.40
N ARG A 587 -22.39 13.33 31.47
CA ARG A 587 -23.29 14.02 32.39
C ARG A 587 -22.94 13.75 33.85
N ARG A 588 -22.74 12.48 34.20
CA ARG A 588 -22.31 12.06 35.55
C ARG A 588 -21.00 12.70 35.96
N LEU A 589 -20.05 12.87 35.04
CA LEU A 589 -18.82 13.62 35.32
C LEU A 589 -19.14 15.04 35.76
N SER A 590 -19.98 15.74 34.99
CA SER A 590 -20.33 17.13 35.27
C SER A 590 -21.12 17.30 36.58
N GLU A 591 -21.97 16.33 36.91
CA GLU A 591 -22.76 16.32 38.15
C GLU A 591 -21.93 15.97 39.39
N GLN A 592 -21.02 14.99 39.29
CA GLN A 592 -20.20 14.52 40.42
C GLN A 592 -18.97 15.40 40.66
N TYR A 593 -18.42 15.99 39.59
CA TYR A 593 -17.20 16.80 39.64
C TYR A 593 -17.41 18.19 39.00
N PRO A 594 -18.39 18.99 39.47
CA PRO A 594 -18.77 20.25 38.81
C PRO A 594 -17.65 21.31 38.79
N LYS A 595 -16.65 21.18 39.66
CA LYS A 595 -15.47 22.07 39.72
C LYS A 595 -14.24 21.53 38.98
N SER A 596 -14.34 20.35 38.36
CA SER A 596 -13.23 19.78 37.60
C SER A 596 -12.92 20.63 36.38
N GLY A 597 -11.64 20.82 36.08
CA GLY A 597 -11.19 21.45 34.84
C GLY A 597 -11.61 20.69 33.57
N LEU A 598 -12.10 19.45 33.71
CA LEU A 598 -12.59 18.61 32.61
C LEU A 598 -14.03 18.88 32.20
N VAL A 599 -14.81 19.65 32.98
CA VAL A 599 -16.25 19.90 32.67
C VAL A 599 -16.47 20.52 31.28
N PRO A 600 -15.67 21.51 30.81
CA PRO A 600 -15.81 22.03 29.46
C PRO A 600 -15.62 20.95 28.38
N GLN A 601 -14.60 20.11 28.52
CA GLN A 601 -14.32 19.03 27.57
C GLN A 601 -15.38 17.93 27.61
N ALA A 602 -15.91 17.61 28.80
CA ALA A 602 -17.01 16.67 28.94
C ALA A 602 -18.29 17.16 28.23
N ARG A 603 -18.53 18.48 28.26
CA ARG A 603 -19.63 19.12 27.53
C ARG A 603 -19.45 19.02 26.03
N GLU A 604 -18.25 19.33 25.51
CA GLU A 604 -17.93 19.23 24.07
C GLU A 604 -18.14 17.78 23.56
N LEU A 605 -17.66 16.78 24.31
CA LEU A 605 -17.90 15.38 23.98
C LEU A 605 -19.38 14.99 24.07
N ALA A 606 -20.13 15.58 25.00
CA ALA A 606 -21.57 15.33 25.10
C ALA A 606 -22.32 15.95 23.91
N HIS A 607 -21.92 17.13 23.46
CA HIS A 607 -22.44 17.73 22.22
C HIS A 607 -22.14 16.83 21.02
N ARG A 608 -20.91 16.31 20.90
CA ARG A 608 -20.54 15.34 19.86
C ARG A 608 -21.40 14.07 19.91
N ALA A 609 -21.64 13.53 21.10
CA ALA A 609 -22.49 12.33 21.25
C ALA A 609 -23.95 12.58 20.84
N ARG A 610 -24.52 13.77 21.13
CA ARG A 610 -25.85 14.16 20.64
C ARG A 610 -25.87 14.30 19.12
N LEU A 611 -24.85 14.94 18.55
CA LEU A 611 -24.72 15.10 17.10
C LEU A 611 -24.65 13.74 16.39
N GLU A 612 -23.76 12.84 16.82
CA GLU A 612 -23.62 11.52 16.21
C GLU A 612 -24.89 10.68 16.35
N ARG A 613 -25.60 10.79 17.48
CA ARG A 613 -26.91 10.16 17.67
C ARG A 613 -27.98 10.73 16.73
N ALA A 614 -28.01 12.05 16.53
CA ALA A 614 -28.92 12.69 15.60
C ALA A 614 -28.62 12.29 14.14
N LEU A 615 -27.34 12.27 13.74
CA LEU A 615 -26.93 11.81 12.41
C LEU A 615 -27.24 10.33 12.19
N GLN A 616 -27.10 9.50 13.22
CA GLN A 616 -27.48 8.09 13.18
C GLN A 616 -29.00 7.92 12.98
N ARG A 617 -29.83 8.80 13.56
CA ARG A 617 -31.29 8.81 13.34
C ARG A 617 -31.67 9.35 11.95
N ALA A 618 -30.92 10.33 11.44
CA ALA A 618 -31.12 10.90 10.11
C ALA A 618 -30.49 10.09 8.97
N ASP A 619 -29.88 8.94 9.28
CA ASP A 619 -29.17 8.12 8.31
C ASP A 619 -30.12 7.52 7.27
N VAL A 620 -30.07 8.03 6.04
CA VAL A 620 -31.04 7.68 4.99
C VAL A 620 -30.97 6.22 4.53
N GLU A 621 -29.89 5.51 4.86
CA GLU A 621 -29.72 4.10 4.50
C GLU A 621 -30.21 3.15 5.60
N ARG A 622 -30.59 3.69 6.76
CA ARG A 622 -31.18 2.89 7.83
C ARG A 622 -32.67 2.63 7.58
N PRO A 623 -33.12 1.37 7.72
CA PRO A 623 -34.56 1.04 7.64
C PRO A 623 -35.40 1.76 8.71
N ASP A 624 -34.80 2.09 9.85
CA ASP A 624 -35.42 2.75 10.99
C ASP A 624 -35.05 4.25 11.11
N ALA A 625 -34.69 4.89 10.00
CA ALA A 625 -34.40 6.32 9.95
C ALA A 625 -35.60 7.15 10.46
N ASP A 626 -35.32 8.10 11.34
CA ASP A 626 -36.28 9.03 11.93
C ASP A 626 -35.75 10.46 11.80
N GLU A 627 -35.93 11.04 10.61
CA GLU A 627 -35.47 12.38 10.29
C GLU A 627 -36.10 13.43 11.20
N ARG A 628 -37.35 13.23 11.66
CA ARG A 628 -38.02 14.15 12.57
C ARG A 628 -37.34 14.16 13.95
N ALA A 629 -37.12 12.98 14.54
CA ALA A 629 -36.42 12.92 15.84
C ALA A 629 -34.98 13.42 15.74
N ALA A 630 -34.30 13.17 14.62
CA ALA A 630 -32.98 13.73 14.37
C ALA A 630 -33.02 15.26 14.34
N ILE A 631 -34.01 15.85 13.67
CA ILE A 631 -34.24 17.29 13.62
C ILE A 631 -34.50 17.88 15.00
N GLU A 632 -35.37 17.25 15.80
CA GLU A 632 -35.66 17.70 17.17
C GLU A 632 -34.39 17.70 18.05
N GLU A 633 -33.54 16.68 17.88
CA GLU A 633 -32.26 16.60 18.59
C GLU A 633 -31.24 17.65 18.12
N LEU A 634 -31.16 17.91 16.80
CA LEU A 634 -30.33 18.98 16.25
C LEU A 634 -30.82 20.35 16.72
N ASP A 635 -32.12 20.62 16.70
CA ASP A 635 -32.70 21.90 17.12
C ASP A 635 -32.41 22.20 18.60
N ALA A 636 -32.40 21.18 19.46
CA ALA A 636 -31.94 21.33 20.83
C ALA A 636 -30.44 21.67 20.90
N LEU A 637 -29.61 20.95 20.14
CA LEU A 637 -28.15 21.10 20.16
C LEU A 637 -27.68 22.46 19.59
N VAL A 638 -28.32 23.01 18.56
CA VAL A 638 -27.88 24.28 17.95
C VAL A 638 -28.02 25.51 18.86
N THR A 639 -28.76 25.38 19.97
CA THR A 639 -28.92 26.44 20.99
C THR A 639 -27.84 26.42 22.06
N GLU A 640 -27.01 25.37 22.11
CA GLU A 640 -25.93 25.23 23.08
C GLU A 640 -24.74 26.16 22.78
N SER A 641 -23.80 26.23 23.73
CA SER A 641 -22.56 27.00 23.54
C SER A 641 -21.79 26.52 22.31
N ASN A 642 -21.48 27.45 21.39
CA ASN A 642 -20.90 27.11 20.09
C ASN A 642 -19.53 26.41 20.24
N ASP A 643 -19.41 25.14 19.85
CA ASP A 643 -18.18 24.39 19.63
C ASP A 643 -18.24 23.71 18.25
N PHE A 644 -17.30 22.80 17.93
CA PHE A 644 -17.33 22.09 16.66
C PHE A 644 -18.63 21.28 16.48
N ALA A 645 -19.04 20.51 17.49
CA ALA A 645 -20.24 19.66 17.38
C ALA A 645 -21.51 20.50 17.19
N VAL A 646 -21.63 21.65 17.87
CA VAL A 646 -22.73 22.59 17.66
C VAL A 646 -22.68 23.21 16.26
N THR A 647 -21.49 23.54 15.74
CA THR A 647 -21.31 24.05 14.37
C THR A 647 -21.71 23.00 13.34
N ALA A 648 -21.22 21.77 13.47
CA ALA A 648 -21.56 20.65 12.61
C ALA A 648 -23.06 20.30 12.69
N ALA A 649 -23.69 20.44 13.86
CA ALA A 649 -25.15 20.30 14.00
C ALA A 649 -25.91 21.35 13.18
N LYS A 650 -25.45 22.60 13.15
CA LYS A 650 -26.04 23.66 12.31
C LYS A 650 -25.87 23.35 10.82
N ILE A 651 -24.70 22.85 10.41
CA ILE A 651 -24.43 22.41 9.02
C ILE A 651 -25.34 21.22 8.64
N ALA A 652 -25.48 20.23 9.53
CA ALA A 652 -26.39 19.10 9.36
C ALA A 652 -27.84 19.57 9.18
N ARG A 653 -28.29 20.48 10.06
CA ARG A 653 -29.64 21.04 10.03
C ARG A 653 -29.92 21.83 8.75
N ALA A 654 -28.97 22.65 8.31
CA ALA A 654 -29.05 23.35 7.03
C ALA A 654 -29.16 22.37 5.85
N SER A 655 -28.39 21.29 5.88
CA SER A 655 -28.41 20.24 4.85
C SER A 655 -29.77 19.52 4.79
N LEU A 656 -30.37 19.22 5.95
CA LEU A 656 -31.73 18.65 6.02
C LEU A 656 -32.81 19.64 5.53
N LEU A 657 -32.73 20.92 5.90
CA LEU A 657 -33.65 21.94 5.38
C LEU A 657 -33.60 22.05 3.85
N TRP A 658 -32.40 21.93 3.27
CA TRP A 658 -32.21 21.91 1.84
C TRP A 658 -32.86 20.69 1.18
N LYS A 659 -32.65 19.50 1.73
CA LYS A 659 -33.29 18.26 1.27
C LYS A 659 -34.82 18.36 1.32
N GLN A 660 -35.37 19.03 2.33
CA GLN A 660 -36.81 19.27 2.49
C GLN A 660 -37.37 20.35 1.54
N GLY A 661 -36.54 20.91 0.66
CA GLY A 661 -36.95 21.91 -0.33
C GLY A 661 -36.97 23.35 0.21
N ASN A 662 -36.54 23.59 1.45
CA ASN A 662 -36.48 24.92 2.04
C ASN A 662 -35.11 25.60 1.82
N ALA A 663 -34.80 25.85 0.55
CA ALA A 663 -33.51 26.42 0.13
C ALA A 663 -33.16 27.76 0.81
N PRO A 664 -34.07 28.75 0.93
CA PRO A 664 -33.74 30.01 1.59
C PRO A 664 -33.34 29.85 3.06
N ALA A 665 -34.08 29.03 3.82
CA ALA A 665 -33.76 28.80 5.23
C ALA A 665 -32.45 28.02 5.40
N ALA A 666 -32.19 27.04 4.52
CA ALA A 666 -30.95 26.28 4.51
C ALA A 666 -29.73 27.15 4.27
N GLU A 667 -29.79 28.06 3.30
CA GLU A 667 -28.69 28.98 3.00
C GLU A 667 -28.41 29.95 4.15
N VAL A 668 -29.47 30.51 4.76
CA VAL A 668 -29.33 31.36 5.96
C VAL A 668 -28.71 30.59 7.12
N ALA A 669 -29.18 29.37 7.38
CA ALA A 669 -28.65 28.53 8.45
C ALA A 669 -27.17 28.17 8.23
N MET A 670 -26.80 27.79 7.00
CA MET A 670 -25.41 27.48 6.63
C MET A 670 -24.51 28.71 6.76
N SER A 671 -24.92 29.85 6.19
CA SER A 671 -24.15 31.10 6.27
C SER A 671 -23.89 31.51 7.71
N ARG A 672 -24.92 31.41 8.56
CA ARG A 672 -24.82 31.71 9.99
C ARG A 672 -23.86 30.75 10.70
N ALA A 673 -23.97 29.45 10.46
CA ALA A 673 -23.11 28.44 11.07
C ALA A 673 -21.62 28.72 10.80
N LEU A 674 -21.27 28.96 9.53
CA LEU A 674 -19.89 29.20 9.12
C LEU A 674 -19.35 30.56 9.61
N THR A 675 -20.21 31.59 9.63
CA THR A 675 -19.84 32.91 10.18
C THR A 675 -19.57 32.84 11.68
N GLU A 676 -20.43 32.14 12.43
CA GLU A 676 -20.25 31.93 13.88
C GLU A 676 -19.01 31.06 14.18
N TRP A 677 -18.73 30.05 13.35
CA TRP A 677 -17.50 29.26 13.46
C TRP A 677 -16.28 30.14 13.24
N HIS A 678 -16.21 30.85 12.10
CA HIS A 678 -15.13 31.77 11.77
C HIS A 678 -14.85 32.76 12.91
N ALA A 679 -15.90 33.38 13.47
CA ALA A 679 -15.77 34.34 14.57
C ALA A 679 -15.25 33.73 15.88
N ARG A 680 -15.42 32.41 16.09
CA ARG A 680 -14.89 31.70 17.26
C ARG A 680 -13.41 31.37 17.11
N GLN A 681 -12.93 31.19 15.88
CA GLN A 681 -11.55 30.78 15.63
C GLN A 681 -10.59 31.90 15.99
N ARG A 682 -9.67 31.61 16.92
CA ARG A 682 -8.61 32.54 17.29
C ARG A 682 -7.35 32.11 16.58
N THR A 683 -6.74 33.03 15.85
CA THR A 683 -5.42 32.80 15.28
C THR A 683 -4.43 32.53 16.40
N SER A 684 -3.75 31.40 16.32
CA SER A 684 -2.70 31.00 17.23
C SER A 684 -1.43 31.75 16.87
N THR A 685 -0.74 32.31 17.86
CA THR A 685 0.67 32.68 17.65
C THR A 685 1.50 31.40 17.74
N PRO A 686 2.32 31.07 16.72
CA PRO A 686 3.22 29.92 16.78
C PRO A 686 4.08 29.94 18.04
N ALA A 687 3.99 28.88 18.85
CA ALA A 687 4.67 28.77 20.15
C ALA A 687 6.11 28.28 20.01
N THR A 688 6.41 27.53 18.95
CA THR A 688 7.74 26.95 18.69
C THR A 688 8.33 27.45 17.38
N ASP A 689 9.65 27.35 17.21
CA ASP A 689 10.29 27.70 15.93
C ASP A 689 9.83 26.80 14.78
N LEU A 690 9.53 25.52 15.09
CA LEU A 690 8.94 24.59 14.12
C LEU A 690 7.56 25.08 13.66
N GLU A 691 6.70 25.50 14.59
CA GLU A 691 5.38 26.05 14.24
C GLU A 691 5.50 27.36 13.44
N LYS A 692 6.49 28.20 13.73
CA LYS A 692 6.76 29.43 12.93
C LYS A 692 7.14 29.07 11.50
N ASP A 693 8.08 28.13 11.34
CA ASP A 693 8.51 27.66 10.02
C ASP A 693 7.31 27.07 9.24
N VAL A 694 6.52 26.21 9.88
CA VAL A 694 5.32 25.62 9.27
C VAL A 694 4.31 26.69 8.88
N ALA A 695 4.04 27.68 9.74
CA ALA A 695 3.08 28.73 9.45
C ALA A 695 3.50 29.59 8.24
N GLU A 696 4.78 29.92 8.13
CA GLU A 696 5.35 30.65 7.01
C GLU A 696 5.34 29.83 5.71
N ILE A 697 5.70 28.55 5.77
CA ILE A 697 5.63 27.64 4.62
C ILE A 697 4.18 27.54 4.11
N ARG A 698 3.21 27.33 5.01
CA ARG A 698 1.80 27.27 4.63
C ARG A 698 1.33 28.56 3.97
N ARG A 699 1.79 29.73 4.45
CA ARG A 699 1.50 31.03 3.82
C ARG A 699 2.12 31.18 2.42
N ALA A 700 3.33 30.67 2.21
CA ALA A 700 3.98 30.72 0.90
C ALA A 700 3.30 29.83 -0.16
N ILE A 701 2.60 28.78 0.28
CA ILE A 701 2.05 27.73 -0.59
C ILE A 701 0.55 27.87 -0.80
N PHE A 702 -0.21 28.23 0.25
CA PHE A 702 -1.66 28.27 0.20
C PHE A 702 -2.16 29.46 -0.62
N LEU A 703 -2.27 29.23 -1.94
CA LEU A 703 -2.69 30.20 -2.95
C LEU A 703 -4.03 29.73 -3.57
N PRO A 704 -5.19 30.02 -2.95
CA PRO A 704 -6.48 29.44 -3.34
C PRO A 704 -7.02 29.90 -4.71
N ARG A 705 -6.40 30.93 -5.30
CA ARG A 705 -6.67 31.40 -6.66
C ARG A 705 -5.63 30.90 -7.68
N GLY A 706 -4.70 30.06 -7.26
CA GLY A 706 -3.52 29.68 -8.05
C GLY A 706 -2.58 30.85 -8.27
N GLY A 707 -1.90 30.85 -9.43
CA GLY A 707 -0.89 31.86 -9.79
C GLY A 707 0.53 31.51 -9.33
N ALA A 708 1.49 32.39 -9.68
CA ALA A 708 2.92 32.21 -9.42
C ALA A 708 3.44 30.83 -9.87
N LEU A 709 3.74 29.95 -8.91
CA LEU A 709 4.29 28.60 -9.13
C LEU A 709 3.32 27.65 -9.83
N TYR A 710 2.00 27.93 -9.78
CA TYR A 710 0.96 27.06 -10.31
C TYR A 710 0.48 27.44 -11.73
N GLY A 711 1.23 28.26 -12.48
CA GLY A 711 0.88 28.74 -13.82
C GLY A 711 0.71 27.66 -14.91
N ALA A 712 0.01 28.02 -16.01
CA ALA A 712 -0.75 27.12 -16.89
C ALA A 712 -0.01 26.48 -18.10
N ASP A 713 1.30 26.61 -18.26
CA ASP A 713 1.97 26.23 -19.53
C ASP A 713 2.53 24.79 -19.58
N ARG A 714 1.86 23.80 -18.95
CA ARG A 714 2.34 22.39 -18.93
C ARG A 714 1.22 21.37 -19.11
N TRP A 715 1.57 20.18 -19.61
CA TRP A 715 0.66 19.05 -19.85
C TRP A 715 -0.19 18.64 -18.63
N ASN A 716 0.28 18.91 -17.40
CA ASN A 716 -0.43 18.70 -16.13
C ASN A 716 -0.74 20.03 -15.40
N ALA A 717 -1.16 21.06 -16.13
CA ALA A 717 -1.51 22.34 -15.53
C ALA A 717 -2.61 22.18 -14.47
N PHE A 718 -2.38 22.75 -13.28
CA PHE A 718 -3.36 22.72 -12.20
C PHE A 718 -4.57 23.57 -12.56
N THR A 719 -5.77 23.01 -12.37
CA THR A 719 -7.02 23.74 -12.57
C THR A 719 -7.53 24.27 -11.23
N PHE A 720 -7.61 25.60 -11.11
CA PHE A 720 -8.17 26.27 -9.95
C PHE A 720 -9.62 26.70 -10.23
N PRO A 721 -10.48 26.80 -9.20
CA PRO A 721 -11.79 27.42 -9.32
C PRO A 721 -11.67 28.86 -9.84
N ALA A 722 -12.57 29.27 -10.74
CA ALA A 722 -12.55 30.61 -11.32
C ALA A 722 -12.73 31.75 -10.30
N ALA A 723 -13.42 31.46 -9.19
CA ALA A 723 -13.52 32.35 -8.03
C ALA A 723 -13.47 31.51 -6.74
N PRO A 724 -12.82 32.00 -5.66
CA PRO A 724 -12.86 31.33 -4.37
C PRO A 724 -14.28 31.36 -3.81
N ALA A 725 -14.66 30.29 -3.13
CA ALA A 725 -15.92 30.22 -2.41
C ALA A 725 -15.95 31.25 -1.25
N PRO A 726 -17.15 31.61 -0.71
CA PRO A 726 -17.27 32.56 0.39
C PRO A 726 -16.45 32.21 1.63
N PHE A 727 -16.16 30.93 1.86
CA PHE A 727 -15.29 30.42 2.91
C PHE A 727 -14.25 29.47 2.33
N LEU A 728 -13.06 29.44 2.94
CA LEU A 728 -11.96 28.56 2.57
C LEU A 728 -11.76 27.52 3.67
N LEU A 729 -12.19 26.28 3.46
CA LEU A 729 -11.97 25.20 4.42
C LEU A 729 -10.50 24.75 4.37
N VAL A 730 -9.80 24.78 5.51
CA VAL A 730 -8.37 24.46 5.62
C VAL A 730 -8.13 23.48 6.77
N ASN A 731 -7.40 22.39 6.53
CA ASN A 731 -6.98 21.52 7.61
C ASN A 731 -6.01 22.24 8.57
N ALA A 732 -6.34 22.28 9.87
CA ALA A 732 -5.49 22.84 10.91
C ALA A 732 -4.22 21.98 11.09
N ASP A 733 -4.34 20.67 10.91
CA ASP A 733 -3.28 19.69 11.07
C ASP A 733 -2.45 19.57 9.78
N VAL A 734 -1.13 19.56 9.94
CA VAL A 734 -0.19 19.19 8.89
C VAL A 734 0.84 18.21 9.44
N THR A 735 1.13 17.17 8.67
CA THR A 735 2.22 16.25 8.99
C THR A 735 3.55 16.89 8.62
N VAL A 736 4.48 16.91 9.56
CA VAL A 736 5.79 17.53 9.39
C VAL A 736 6.87 16.48 9.62
N LYS A 737 7.65 16.19 8.58
CA LYS A 737 8.81 15.30 8.68
C LYS A 737 10.05 16.13 9.03
N ARG A 738 10.63 15.83 10.19
CA ARG A 738 11.87 16.44 10.66
C ARG A 738 13.07 15.96 9.83
N PRO A 739 14.23 16.64 9.91
CA PRO A 739 15.43 16.24 9.17
C PRO A 739 15.94 14.82 9.47
N ASP A 740 15.64 14.29 10.65
CA ASP A 740 15.91 12.90 11.06
C ASP A 740 14.90 11.88 10.48
N GLY A 741 13.89 12.37 9.77
CA GLY A 741 12.82 11.59 9.18
C GLY A 741 11.64 11.31 10.10
N ASP A 742 11.67 11.77 11.35
CA ASP A 742 10.60 11.53 12.32
C ASP A 742 9.39 12.44 12.03
N PRO A 743 8.18 11.87 11.88
CA PRO A 743 6.99 12.66 11.64
C PRO A 743 6.45 13.27 12.95
N VAL A 744 6.02 14.52 12.89
CA VAL A 744 5.27 15.18 13.97
C VAL A 744 4.05 15.88 13.40
N ARG A 745 2.94 15.87 14.14
CA ARG A 745 1.74 16.61 13.75
C ARG A 745 1.85 18.03 14.29
N VAL A 746 1.64 19.01 13.43
CA VAL A 746 1.57 20.42 13.81
C VAL A 746 0.16 20.93 13.50
N SER A 747 -0.55 21.40 14.53
CA SER A 747 -1.92 21.91 14.43
C SER A 747 -1.91 23.43 14.59
N LEU A 748 -2.29 24.17 13.54
CA LEU A 748 -2.22 25.63 13.53
C LEU A 748 -3.47 26.25 12.91
N VAL A 749 -4.05 27.21 13.64
CA VAL A 749 -5.06 28.16 13.14
C VAL A 749 -4.34 29.48 12.89
N GLN A 750 -4.22 29.91 11.64
CA GLN A 750 -3.37 31.04 11.27
C GLN A 750 -4.04 32.00 10.27
N ALA A 751 -3.52 33.22 10.16
CA ALA A 751 -3.90 34.12 9.07
C ALA A 751 -3.01 33.89 7.83
N PHE A 752 -3.64 33.74 6.66
CA PHE A 752 -2.95 33.62 5.37
C PHE A 752 -2.69 34.99 4.70
N GLY A 753 -3.52 35.99 4.98
CA GLY A 753 -3.38 37.40 4.59
C GLY A 753 -4.39 37.82 3.51
N GLY A 754 -5.13 38.93 3.72
CA GLY A 754 -6.23 39.39 2.85
C GLY A 754 -7.59 39.37 3.55
N ASP A 755 -8.70 39.45 2.79
CA ASP A 755 -10.09 39.20 3.27
C ASP A 755 -10.35 37.69 3.42
N ASP A 756 -9.47 36.99 4.17
CA ASP A 756 -9.50 35.53 4.25
C ASP A 756 -10.59 35.06 5.22
N LYS A 757 -11.66 34.48 4.67
CA LYS A 757 -12.68 33.74 5.42
C LYS A 757 -12.29 32.27 5.58
N ALA A 758 -11.06 32.04 6.05
CA ALA A 758 -10.54 30.70 6.26
C ALA A 758 -11.21 30.04 7.46
N LEU A 759 -11.77 28.84 7.26
CA LEU A 759 -12.35 28.00 8.29
C LEU A 759 -11.38 26.86 8.56
N PHE A 760 -10.79 26.86 9.74
CA PHE A 760 -9.92 25.76 10.16
C PHE A 760 -10.74 24.62 10.75
N PHE A 761 -10.39 23.40 10.39
CA PHE A 761 -10.90 22.17 11.00
C PHE A 761 -9.72 21.22 11.15
N ASP A 762 -9.61 20.50 12.26
CA ASP A 762 -8.59 19.44 12.34
C ASP A 762 -8.93 18.25 11.42
N SER A 763 -7.99 17.32 11.23
CA SER A 763 -8.22 16.15 10.38
C SER A 763 -9.45 15.35 10.78
N GLY A 764 -9.72 15.19 12.07
CA GLY A 764 -10.86 14.41 12.56
C GLY A 764 -12.19 15.14 12.37
N GLU A 765 -12.20 16.47 12.46
CA GLU A 765 -13.34 17.32 12.17
C GLU A 765 -13.69 17.31 10.67
N ILE A 766 -12.68 17.31 9.78
CA ILE A 766 -12.85 17.17 8.33
C ILE A 766 -13.45 15.79 8.01
N ASP A 767 -12.84 14.71 8.50
CA ASP A 767 -13.34 13.34 8.33
C ASP A 767 -14.80 13.22 8.80
N PHE A 768 -15.15 13.89 9.90
CA PHE A 768 -16.51 13.91 10.43
C PHE A 768 -17.50 14.60 9.48
N LEU A 769 -17.13 15.76 8.92
CA LEU A 769 -17.96 16.47 7.94
C LEU A 769 -18.19 15.61 6.69
N GLU A 770 -17.17 14.89 6.22
CA GLU A 770 -17.33 13.94 5.11
C GLU A 770 -18.29 12.79 5.46
N GLN A 771 -18.18 12.22 6.66
CA GLN A 771 -19.11 11.20 7.16
C GLN A 771 -20.55 11.69 7.24
N MET A 772 -20.75 12.97 7.55
CA MET A 772 -22.07 13.59 7.61
C MET A 772 -22.77 13.60 6.25
N ILE A 773 -22.03 13.80 5.14
CA ILE A 773 -22.61 13.72 3.79
C ILE A 773 -23.14 12.30 3.52
N TYR A 774 -22.41 11.27 3.94
CA TYR A 774 -22.85 9.88 3.79
C TYR A 774 -24.13 9.59 4.57
N ARG A 775 -24.18 9.96 5.86
CA ARG A 775 -25.37 9.71 6.70
C ARG A 775 -26.60 10.43 6.14
N LEU A 776 -26.48 11.71 5.82
CA LEU A 776 -27.62 12.53 5.43
C LEU A 776 -28.05 12.31 3.97
N GLY A 777 -27.12 11.92 3.09
CA GLY A 777 -27.32 11.88 1.64
C GLY A 777 -27.25 10.49 1.00
N GLY A 778 -26.77 9.49 1.74
CA GLY A 778 -26.59 8.11 1.30
C GLY A 778 -25.34 7.89 0.44
N THR A 779 -25.09 6.63 0.13
CA THR A 779 -23.92 6.12 -0.60
C THR A 779 -24.23 5.68 -2.03
N ARG A 780 -25.47 5.91 -2.51
CA ARG A 780 -25.93 5.53 -3.86
C ARG A 780 -25.02 6.09 -4.97
N ARG A 781 -24.73 5.27 -5.97
CA ARG A 781 -23.87 5.60 -7.11
C ARG A 781 -24.45 5.17 -8.44
N ARG A 782 -23.93 5.76 -9.51
CA ARG A 782 -24.11 5.25 -10.87
C ARG A 782 -23.11 4.12 -11.13
N GLU A 783 -23.56 3.06 -11.80
CA GLU A 783 -22.65 2.02 -12.27
C GLU A 783 -21.64 2.58 -13.30
N PRO A 784 -20.34 2.30 -13.14
CA PRO A 784 -19.33 2.68 -14.13
C PRO A 784 -19.61 1.98 -15.47
N LYS A 785 -19.80 2.77 -16.53
CA LYS A 785 -20.08 2.23 -17.88
C LYS A 785 -18.82 1.92 -18.71
N GLN A 786 -17.64 2.32 -18.25
CA GLN A 786 -16.37 2.21 -18.96
C GLN A 786 -15.21 1.95 -17.99
N ILE A 787 -14.18 1.22 -18.44
CA ILE A 787 -12.99 0.82 -17.65
C ILE A 787 -12.20 2.03 -17.09
N MET A 788 -12.32 3.21 -17.72
CA MET A 788 -11.65 4.46 -17.33
C MET A 788 -12.61 5.54 -16.79
N ALA A 789 -13.86 5.20 -16.47
CA ALA A 789 -14.74 6.14 -15.81
C ALA A 789 -14.30 6.31 -14.34
N THR A 790 -14.40 7.53 -13.78
CA THR A 790 -14.16 7.78 -12.35
C THR A 790 -15.01 6.79 -11.53
N PRO A 791 -14.41 5.94 -10.68
CA PRO A 791 -15.14 4.89 -9.96
C PRO A 791 -16.18 5.43 -8.99
N ASN A 792 -15.93 6.60 -8.41
CA ASN A 792 -16.88 7.27 -7.51
C ASN A 792 -17.81 8.21 -8.28
N GLN A 793 -19.05 7.78 -8.50
CA GLN A 793 -20.10 8.60 -9.14
C GLN A 793 -21.35 8.66 -8.25
N PRO A 794 -21.30 9.42 -7.14
CA PRO A 794 -22.44 9.52 -6.23
C PRO A 794 -23.66 10.16 -6.91
N VAL A 795 -24.84 9.69 -6.52
CA VAL A 795 -26.14 10.19 -7.00
C VAL A 795 -27.11 10.34 -5.83
N GLY A 796 -28.20 11.08 -6.05
CA GLY A 796 -29.24 11.27 -5.04
C GLY A 796 -28.97 12.42 -4.08
N ASP A 797 -29.36 12.26 -2.83
CA ASP A 797 -29.41 13.34 -1.83
C ASP A 797 -28.02 13.84 -1.41
N SER A 798 -26.99 12.98 -1.45
CA SER A 798 -25.59 13.39 -1.23
C SER A 798 -25.14 14.47 -2.22
N MET A 799 -25.60 14.39 -3.48
CA MET A 799 -25.35 15.43 -4.48
C MET A 799 -26.17 16.70 -4.24
N GLN A 800 -27.33 16.62 -3.60
CA GLN A 800 -28.09 17.81 -3.19
C GLN A 800 -27.40 18.54 -2.03
N ILE A 801 -26.90 17.79 -1.05
CA ILE A 801 -26.10 18.35 0.05
C ILE A 801 -24.85 19.04 -0.49
N LEU A 802 -24.11 18.39 -1.40
CA LEU A 802 -22.95 19.01 -2.05
C LEU A 802 -23.30 20.30 -2.81
N ARG A 803 -24.48 20.40 -3.43
CA ARG A 803 -24.91 21.65 -4.10
C ARG A 803 -25.07 22.79 -3.10
N LEU A 804 -25.62 22.53 -1.91
CA LEU A 804 -25.68 23.52 -0.85
C LEU A 804 -24.27 23.90 -0.39
N TRP A 805 -23.43 22.91 -0.08
CA TRP A 805 -22.08 23.15 0.48
C TRP A 805 -21.21 23.95 -0.48
N ASN A 806 -21.25 23.64 -1.78
CA ASN A 806 -20.52 24.36 -2.83
C ASN A 806 -20.92 25.83 -3.01
N LYS A 807 -22.04 26.28 -2.43
CA LYS A 807 -22.36 27.72 -2.36
C LYS A 807 -21.50 28.46 -1.34
N PHE A 808 -20.88 27.75 -0.40
CA PHE A 808 -20.17 28.33 0.74
C PHE A 808 -18.68 27.96 0.80
N PHE A 809 -18.33 26.71 0.48
CA PHE A 809 -16.94 26.24 0.40
C PHE A 809 -16.83 25.10 -0.64
N HIS A 810 -15.62 24.85 -1.15
CA HIS A 810 -15.41 23.80 -2.16
C HIS A 810 -15.70 22.42 -1.58
N ALA A 811 -16.51 21.61 -2.27
CA ALA A 811 -16.76 20.22 -1.91
C ALA A 811 -17.03 19.37 -3.16
N ARG A 812 -16.38 18.21 -3.30
CA ARG A 812 -16.56 17.33 -4.45
C ARG A 812 -16.46 15.85 -4.07
N PRO A 813 -16.95 14.93 -4.93
CA PRO A 813 -16.62 13.50 -4.78
C PRO A 813 -15.12 13.27 -4.95
N GLY A 814 -14.51 12.45 -4.11
CA GLY A 814 -13.13 11.98 -4.30
C GLY A 814 -13.02 10.95 -5.43
N HIS A 815 -11.84 10.76 -6.03
CA HIS A 815 -11.67 9.90 -7.22
C HIS A 815 -12.03 8.44 -6.96
N TRP A 816 -11.48 7.89 -5.88
CA TRP A 816 -11.54 6.46 -5.52
C TRP A 816 -12.61 6.15 -4.46
N GLY A 817 -13.43 7.15 -4.10
CA GLY A 817 -14.35 7.13 -2.97
C GLY A 817 -14.17 8.39 -2.12
N GLY A 818 -14.94 8.53 -1.05
CA GLY A 818 -14.79 9.69 -0.18
C GLY A 818 -15.44 10.96 -0.72
N TRP A 819 -15.27 12.02 0.05
CA TRP A 819 -15.55 13.39 -0.34
C TRP A 819 -14.25 14.18 -0.18
N GLU A 820 -14.10 15.27 -0.92
CA GLU A 820 -13.00 16.21 -0.74
C GLU A 820 -13.62 17.58 -0.49
N ILE A 821 -13.44 18.11 0.73
CA ILE A 821 -14.07 19.35 1.18
C ILE A 821 -13.07 20.46 1.49
N GLU A 822 -11.77 20.16 1.36
CA GLU A 822 -10.70 21.13 1.60
C GLU A 822 -10.49 22.07 0.41
N THR A 823 -10.03 23.28 0.71
CA THR A 823 -9.68 24.28 -0.30
C THR A 823 -8.29 24.01 -0.86
N TYR A 824 -8.14 24.07 -2.18
CA TYR A 824 -6.85 23.91 -2.82
C TYR A 824 -5.92 25.12 -2.66
N PRO A 825 -4.60 24.93 -2.70
CA PRO A 825 -3.91 23.64 -2.63
C PRO A 825 -4.02 23.03 -1.22
N VAL A 826 -4.28 21.73 -1.13
CA VAL A 826 -4.25 20.99 0.14
C VAL A 826 -2.80 20.61 0.43
N ILE A 827 -2.30 20.96 1.62
CA ILE A 827 -0.92 20.65 2.05
C ILE A 827 -0.96 19.39 2.91
N THR A 828 -0.48 18.27 2.37
CA THR A 828 -0.58 16.97 3.05
C THR A 828 0.63 16.67 3.94
N GLU A 829 1.81 17.16 3.57
CA GLU A 829 3.06 16.94 4.31
C GLU A 829 4.06 18.08 4.05
N ILE A 830 4.87 18.42 5.06
CA ILE A 830 6.05 19.28 4.95
C ILE A 830 7.27 18.50 5.44
N GLU A 831 8.30 18.34 4.61
CA GLU A 831 9.57 17.71 4.95
C GLU A 831 10.68 18.76 5.02
N PHE A 832 11.36 18.88 6.16
CA PHE A 832 12.61 19.65 6.23
C PHE A 832 13.76 18.80 5.70
N THR A 833 14.40 19.26 4.63
CA THR A 833 15.41 18.47 3.91
C THR A 833 16.83 18.66 4.44
N ASN A 834 17.03 19.57 5.39
CA ASN A 834 18.29 19.80 6.07
C ASN A 834 18.15 20.13 7.57
N PRO A 835 19.16 19.82 8.41
CA PRO A 835 19.12 20.06 9.85
C PRO A 835 18.88 21.52 10.26
N GLU A 836 19.38 22.47 9.47
CA GLU A 836 19.26 23.91 9.76
C GLU A 836 17.85 24.46 9.51
N ARG A 837 16.94 23.66 8.94
CA ARG A 837 15.60 24.08 8.49
C ARG A 837 15.65 25.34 7.64
N THR A 838 16.50 25.32 6.62
CA THR A 838 16.57 26.37 5.60
C THR A 838 16.09 25.88 4.23
N LYS A 839 15.85 24.58 4.09
CA LYS A 839 15.24 23.94 2.92
C LYS A 839 14.09 23.04 3.34
N ALA A 840 13.00 23.06 2.57
CA ALA A 840 11.85 22.21 2.80
C ALA A 840 11.22 21.75 1.47
N ALA A 841 10.53 20.62 1.53
CA ALA A 841 9.72 20.10 0.44
C ALA A 841 8.29 19.87 0.98
N ALA A 842 7.29 20.48 0.35
CA ALA A 842 5.90 20.36 0.78
C ALA A 842 5.07 19.63 -0.29
N LYS A 843 4.37 18.58 0.10
CA LYS A 843 3.47 17.84 -0.78
C LYS A 843 2.12 18.54 -0.83
N VAL A 844 1.66 18.80 -2.05
CA VAL A 844 0.39 19.49 -2.30
C VAL A 844 -0.49 18.72 -3.27
N THR A 845 -1.80 18.79 -3.08
CA THR A 845 -2.80 18.29 -4.02
C THR A 845 -3.77 19.39 -4.44
N ILE A 846 -4.15 19.35 -5.71
CA ILE A 846 -5.11 20.24 -6.35
C ILE A 846 -5.98 19.36 -7.26
N GLY A 847 -7.19 19.08 -6.81
CA GLY A 847 -8.04 18.11 -7.47
C GLY A 847 -7.38 16.74 -7.54
N TYR A 848 -7.34 16.14 -8.73
CA TYR A 848 -6.70 14.83 -8.97
C TYR A 848 -5.22 14.93 -9.32
N SER A 849 -4.63 16.11 -9.17
CA SER A 849 -3.21 16.35 -9.47
C SER A 849 -2.46 16.66 -8.18
N GLY A 850 -1.21 16.23 -8.10
CA GLY A 850 -0.34 16.56 -6.98
C GLY A 850 1.05 16.98 -7.45
N ALA A 851 1.77 17.66 -6.56
CA ALA A 851 3.15 18.05 -6.76
C ALA A 851 3.90 18.16 -5.44
N THR A 852 5.23 18.28 -5.53
CA THR A 852 6.09 18.72 -4.43
C THR A 852 6.52 20.16 -4.68
N VAL A 853 6.30 21.05 -3.72
CA VAL A 853 6.81 22.41 -3.71
C VAL A 853 8.15 22.41 -3.00
N GLU A 854 9.22 22.81 -3.67
CA GLU A 854 10.52 23.02 -3.03
C GLU A 854 10.62 24.46 -2.51
N LEU A 855 11.05 24.62 -1.26
CA LEU A 855 11.14 25.91 -0.57
C LEU A 855 12.52 26.12 0.03
N GLU A 856 12.95 27.38 0.05
CA GLU A 856 14.18 27.83 0.72
C GLU A 856 13.89 29.03 1.61
N LYS A 857 14.64 29.14 2.70
CA LYS A 857 14.54 30.24 3.65
C LYS A 857 15.51 31.36 3.25
N GLU A 858 14.98 32.47 2.76
CA GLU A 858 15.74 33.64 2.31
C GLU A 858 15.49 34.84 3.20
N ALA A 859 16.56 35.46 3.72
CA ALA A 859 16.47 36.57 4.67
C ALA A 859 15.48 36.30 5.83
N GLY A 860 15.44 35.04 6.29
CA GLY A 860 14.58 34.58 7.38
C GLY A 860 13.14 34.23 6.98
N LYS A 861 12.75 34.34 5.71
CA LYS A 861 11.39 34.02 5.22
C LYS A 861 11.40 32.82 4.29
N TRP A 862 10.39 31.95 4.40
CA TRP A 862 10.20 30.84 3.47
C TRP A 862 9.68 31.33 2.11
N VAL A 863 10.39 30.95 1.04
CA VAL A 863 10.06 31.28 -0.34
C VAL A 863 9.95 29.98 -1.13
N ALA A 864 8.80 29.78 -1.77
CA ALA A 864 8.58 28.65 -2.66
C ALA A 864 9.30 28.90 -4.00
N LYS A 865 10.12 27.92 -4.44
CA LYS A 865 11.07 28.07 -5.55
C LYS A 865 10.58 27.43 -6.84
N ARG A 866 10.10 26.19 -6.77
CA ARG A 866 9.65 25.43 -7.93
C ARG A 866 8.72 24.28 -7.53
N LEU A 867 8.01 23.76 -8.53
CA LEU A 867 7.24 22.53 -8.45
C LEU A 867 8.03 21.38 -9.08
N THR A 868 8.12 20.26 -8.37
CA THR A 868 8.70 18.99 -8.82
C THR A 868 7.69 17.86 -8.62
N ASN A 869 8.03 16.68 -9.16
CA ASN A 869 7.24 15.45 -9.02
C ASN A 869 5.73 15.69 -9.27
N GLN A 870 5.33 16.13 -10.47
CA GLN A 870 3.91 16.31 -10.77
C GLN A 870 3.28 14.97 -11.14
N TRP A 871 2.15 14.63 -10.54
CA TRP A 871 1.40 13.40 -10.85
C TRP A 871 -0.10 13.66 -10.98
N VAL A 872 -0.80 12.70 -11.59
CA VAL A 872 -2.27 12.62 -11.63
C VAL A 872 -2.64 11.30 -10.95
N THR A 873 -3.59 11.34 -10.01
CA THR A 873 -4.12 10.19 -9.27
C THR A 873 -5.24 9.48 -9.99
#